data_AF-A0A955IFJ4-F1
#
_entry.id   AF-A0A955IFJ4-F1
#
_cell.length_a   1.000
_cell.length_b   1.000
_cell.length_c   1.000
_cell.angle_alpha   90.00
_cell.angle_beta   90.00
_cell.angle_gamma   90.00
#
_symmetry.space_group_name_H-M   'P 1'
#
loop_
_entity.id
_entity.type
_entity.pdbx_description
1 polymer ?
#
loop_
_entity_poly.entity_id
_entity_poly.type
_entity_poly.pdbx_seq_one_letter_code
_entity_poly.pdbx_strand_id
1 'polypeptide(L)'
;MDKSTARPHSPSPASSTSAGSDSRARPESSAGDNVLNIIEDVEKQLSRIRSAQKTQAEGLISLEQRSKALEEAEREVADKLARLQDREAALARRAKEFDEQRVAHEQAEKELARRTAESDQAVAARTRELDDRSSQLGSLRQANEAQERELRVQREELEQRQAELARASEALAVERARENEELKRIGVERDELAKRVEQAEASVGQLIQQVEERNNQAEAAQAEARAAIERLSTVQAALEAARAEAEAASAAHETRLAQERQEHAELLAASEQEREQSLERLRSIEAARAAADAKVADLTAAAEAATSMAEGLRQQLADTKAQLADAREKLELASDKLSELAAVVSQQAVQIEQGTAAIATVGQQKRQIDRLSEQLTEARNAADPTELARKDQRIAELGEALRQARGQSPPDLEAKEEAIAALHEALATARLQLEAARTEVERLRSEAESRTAEAAENAGEAGASRRQHEAQIEALSTRIEELEGELHNARQAQEANAAANDSTELAVALQEKSQHIQLVAAHLRRRRSRLQRVRQLLASRPASAASDVALTGRAAAAADELQARYKELAQLEERRLQLAEVQRFLAASEAQMVRRWARPRAVVTVVWFALLAGVVAAASWFATGWLFPQPVTASVVLEARTRDAQPLSPEMAASWQTWHAGLVKDAAFVETAAKRLEDRRMGDWGRPEVLANRLEHNLSTDSDRDGSLRLVLAGQEPQTTLTVLDTIATTLATESARQVGKRPDGARAAILGEKQTPGRIAYASLDAVPVDPDRLMKAGIGFGVGYTLCLVVIVAVYRRLLRAQRVFEDDDVVVEEPGALHHA
;
A
#
# COMPACT_ATOMS: atom_id res chain seq x y z
N MET A 1 64.63 18.15 -118.04
CA MET A 1 65.10 16.93 -118.72
C MET A 1 63.86 16.34 -119.38
N ASP A 2 63.62 16.38 -120.69
CA ASP A 2 64.38 16.69 -121.91
C ASP A 2 63.39 17.36 -122.91
N LYS A 3 63.72 18.51 -123.54
CA LYS A 3 64.16 18.66 -124.96
C LYS A 3 63.27 17.89 -125.95
N SER A 4 62.70 18.43 -127.03
CA SER A 4 63.12 19.52 -127.92
C SER A 4 62.02 19.81 -128.99
N THR A 5 61.72 21.09 -129.25
CA THR A 5 61.49 21.75 -130.56
C THR A 5 60.78 21.04 -131.74
N ALA A 6 59.66 21.60 -132.23
CA ALA A 6 59.55 22.28 -133.56
C ALA A 6 58.08 22.48 -134.05
N ARG A 7 57.76 23.73 -134.39
CA ARG A 7 56.72 24.22 -135.34
C ARG A 7 57.52 25.02 -136.41
N PRO A 8 56.93 25.59 -137.48
CA PRO A 8 55.89 25.17 -138.44
C PRO A 8 56.35 25.43 -139.91
N HIS A 9 55.56 25.09 -140.93
CA HIS A 9 55.54 25.84 -142.21
C HIS A 9 54.24 25.57 -143.00
N SER A 10 53.38 26.58 -143.08
CA SER A 10 52.67 26.96 -144.32
C SER A 10 53.46 28.15 -144.90
N PRO A 11 53.40 28.46 -146.21
CA PRO A 11 52.27 29.26 -146.74
C PRO A 11 51.94 29.11 -148.25
N SER A 12 50.64 29.15 -148.61
CA SER A 12 49.99 30.18 -149.46
C SER A 12 50.42 30.27 -150.97
N PRO A 13 49.90 31.19 -151.80
CA PRO A 13 48.54 31.33 -152.35
C PRO A 13 48.52 31.64 -153.88
N ALA A 14 47.33 32.06 -154.35
CA ALA A 14 47.06 32.87 -155.55
C ALA A 14 46.97 32.10 -156.88
N SER A 15 46.06 32.37 -157.82
CA SER A 15 44.91 33.27 -157.92
C SER A 15 44.38 33.11 -159.35
N SER A 16 43.05 33.23 -159.54
CA SER A 16 42.38 33.68 -160.78
C SER A 16 42.52 32.75 -162.02
N THR A 17 41.61 32.62 -162.99
CA THR A 17 40.57 33.52 -163.49
C THR A 17 39.64 32.73 -164.43
N SER A 18 38.36 33.07 -164.40
CA SER A 18 37.56 33.42 -165.60
C SER A 18 37.38 32.42 -166.77
N ALA A 19 36.10 32.06 -166.92
CA ALA A 19 35.29 32.06 -168.15
C ALA A 19 35.57 31.03 -169.26
N GLY A 20 34.54 30.20 -169.48
CA GLY A 20 33.62 30.51 -170.58
C GLY A 20 33.72 29.64 -171.84
N SER A 21 32.69 28.82 -172.00
CA SER A 21 31.95 28.62 -173.27
C SER A 21 32.63 27.94 -174.45
N ASP A 22 32.44 26.62 -174.48
CA ASP A 22 31.67 25.87 -175.49
C ASP A 22 31.84 26.11 -177.02
N SER A 23 32.38 25.05 -177.63
CA SER A 23 31.86 24.22 -178.76
C SER A 23 31.80 24.67 -180.25
N ARG A 24 32.40 23.76 -181.06
CA ARG A 24 32.00 23.17 -182.37
C ARG A 24 32.03 23.98 -183.69
N ALA A 25 33.06 23.66 -184.49
CA ALA A 25 33.09 23.13 -185.88
C ALA A 25 32.13 23.64 -187.01
N ARG A 26 32.74 24.27 -188.05
CA ARG A 26 32.61 24.16 -189.56
C ARG A 26 31.22 24.27 -190.25
N PRO A 27 31.06 24.56 -191.58
CA PRO A 27 32.00 24.71 -192.72
C PRO A 27 31.73 25.90 -193.75
N GLU A 28 32.65 26.05 -194.74
CA GLU A 28 32.55 26.37 -196.21
C GLU A 28 31.29 27.05 -196.83
N SER A 29 31.29 27.83 -197.94
CA SER A 29 32.27 28.28 -198.97
C SER A 29 31.62 29.31 -199.96
N SER A 30 32.48 30.04 -200.70
CA SER A 30 32.42 30.38 -202.15
C SER A 30 31.31 31.28 -202.76
N ALA A 31 31.74 32.39 -203.39
CA ALA A 31 31.35 32.80 -204.76
C ALA A 31 32.12 34.05 -205.26
N GLY A 32 32.54 34.04 -206.54
CA GLY A 32 32.98 35.23 -207.29
C GLY A 32 33.40 34.94 -208.75
N ASP A 33 32.85 35.74 -209.69
CA ASP A 33 33.10 35.92 -211.14
C ASP A 33 32.59 34.85 -212.15
N ASN A 34 32.03 35.16 -213.34
CA ASN A 34 31.98 36.40 -214.13
C ASN A 34 30.78 36.41 -215.13
N VAL A 35 30.03 37.52 -215.14
CA VAL A 35 29.68 38.41 -216.28
C VAL A 35 29.77 37.82 -217.71
N LEU A 36 28.63 37.46 -218.32
CA LEU A 36 28.28 37.58 -219.76
C LEU A 36 26.95 36.84 -220.07
N ASN A 37 25.79 37.39 -219.68
CA ASN A 37 24.51 37.07 -220.35
C ASN A 37 23.50 38.21 -220.21
N ILE A 38 24.00 39.41 -220.51
CA ILE A 38 23.37 40.73 -220.42
C ILE A 38 22.29 40.96 -221.51
N ILE A 39 22.00 39.99 -222.39
CA ILE A 39 20.99 40.17 -223.47
C ILE A 39 19.78 39.24 -223.33
N GLU A 40 19.83 38.22 -222.46
CA GLU A 40 18.61 37.54 -221.97
C GLU A 40 17.90 38.36 -220.86
N ASP A 41 18.48 39.53 -220.54
CA ASP A 41 18.27 40.30 -219.31
C ASP A 41 17.07 41.27 -219.38
N VAL A 42 16.44 41.47 -220.55
CA VAL A 42 15.29 42.37 -220.71
C VAL A 42 13.94 41.65 -220.58
N GLU A 43 13.81 40.41 -221.06
CA GLU A 43 12.61 39.59 -220.80
C GLU A 43 12.61 39.02 -219.38
N LYS A 44 13.79 38.77 -218.82
CA LYS A 44 13.95 38.60 -217.37
C LYS A 44 13.53 39.84 -216.61
N GLN A 45 13.67 41.07 -217.13
CA GLN A 45 13.29 42.27 -216.36
C GLN A 45 11.78 42.43 -216.13
N LEU A 46 10.90 42.03 -217.07
CA LEU A 46 9.44 42.12 -216.86
C LEU A 46 8.89 40.96 -216.03
N SER A 47 9.46 39.76 -216.17
CA SER A 47 9.18 38.65 -215.23
C SER A 47 9.78 38.91 -213.85
N ARG A 48 10.91 39.63 -213.76
CA ARG A 48 11.50 40.12 -212.50
C ARG A 48 10.68 41.21 -211.85
N ILE A 49 9.97 42.11 -212.54
CA ILE A 49 9.14 43.11 -211.84
C ILE A 49 7.90 42.44 -211.22
N ARG A 50 7.27 41.49 -211.94
CA ARG A 50 6.08 40.78 -211.44
C ARG A 50 6.45 39.71 -210.40
N SER A 51 7.62 39.06 -210.53
CA SER A 51 8.17 38.21 -209.47
C SER A 51 8.70 39.05 -208.31
N ALA A 52 9.33 40.20 -208.52
CA ALA A 52 9.82 41.07 -207.44
C ALA A 52 8.70 41.65 -206.59
N GLN A 53 7.52 41.96 -207.14
CA GLN A 53 6.37 42.37 -206.31
C GLN A 53 5.80 41.19 -205.49
N LYS A 54 5.77 39.98 -206.05
CA LYS A 54 5.40 38.77 -205.28
C LYS A 54 6.47 38.41 -204.23
N THR A 55 7.75 38.59 -204.57
CA THR A 55 8.90 38.35 -203.68
C THR A 55 9.03 39.46 -202.64
N GLN A 56 8.56 40.69 -202.90
CA GLN A 56 8.47 41.75 -201.90
C GLN A 56 7.32 41.49 -200.93
N ALA A 57 6.16 41.01 -201.39
CA ALA A 57 5.07 40.62 -200.51
C ALA A 57 5.42 39.39 -199.65
N GLU A 58 6.00 38.34 -200.26
CA GLU A 58 6.53 37.18 -199.54
C GLU A 58 7.73 37.57 -198.65
N GLY A 59 8.53 38.54 -199.08
CA GLY A 59 9.64 39.12 -198.32
C GLY A 59 9.17 39.85 -197.06
N LEU A 60 8.11 40.65 -197.14
CA LEU A 60 7.52 41.33 -195.98
C LEU A 60 6.89 40.33 -195.00
N ILE A 61 6.21 39.29 -195.50
CA ILE A 61 5.70 38.21 -194.64
C ILE A 61 6.85 37.44 -193.99
N SER A 62 7.95 37.19 -194.71
CA SER A 62 9.13 36.52 -194.16
C SER A 62 9.90 37.39 -193.15
N LEU A 63 9.87 38.72 -193.32
CA LEU A 63 10.46 39.67 -192.39
C LEU A 63 9.63 39.79 -191.11
N GLU A 64 8.30 39.78 -191.22
CA GLU A 64 7.40 39.77 -190.06
C GLU A 64 7.47 38.43 -189.30
N GLN A 65 7.63 37.32 -190.02
CA GLN A 65 7.90 36.02 -189.40
C GLN A 65 9.28 35.98 -188.72
N ARG A 66 10.30 36.57 -189.34
CA ARG A 66 11.64 36.71 -188.73
C ARG A 66 11.63 37.67 -187.53
N SER A 67 10.87 38.76 -187.56
CA SER A 67 10.76 39.67 -186.42
C SER A 67 10.05 39.01 -185.25
N LYS A 68 8.96 38.26 -185.51
CA LYS A 68 8.27 37.46 -184.48
C LYS A 68 9.19 36.38 -183.90
N ALA A 69 9.94 35.66 -184.74
CA ALA A 69 10.91 34.67 -184.28
C ALA A 69 12.06 35.31 -183.46
N LEU A 70 12.48 36.53 -183.80
CA LEU A 70 13.46 37.29 -183.02
C LEU A 70 12.90 37.75 -181.68
N GLU A 71 11.66 38.24 -181.63
CA GLU A 71 11.01 38.60 -180.36
C GLU A 71 10.80 37.38 -179.45
N GLU A 72 10.45 36.22 -180.02
CA GLU A 72 10.36 34.97 -179.28
C GLU A 72 11.73 34.51 -178.77
N ALA A 73 12.78 34.61 -179.59
CA ALA A 73 14.15 34.31 -179.18
C ALA A 73 14.66 35.28 -178.10
N GLU A 74 14.35 36.58 -178.21
CA GLU A 74 14.70 37.59 -177.20
C GLU A 74 13.99 37.32 -175.86
N ARG A 75 12.70 36.95 -175.89
CA ARG A 75 11.98 36.51 -174.68
C ARG A 75 12.58 35.25 -174.10
N GLU A 76 12.94 34.28 -174.93
CA GLU A 76 13.57 33.03 -174.45
C GLU A 76 14.94 33.30 -173.82
N VAL A 77 15.73 34.23 -174.38
CA VAL A 77 17.01 34.66 -173.80
C VAL A 77 16.80 35.43 -172.50
N ALA A 78 15.83 36.34 -172.44
CA ALA A 78 15.50 37.07 -171.22
C ALA A 78 15.04 36.12 -170.09
N ASP A 79 14.19 35.14 -170.40
CA ASP A 79 13.75 34.12 -169.46
C ASP A 79 14.92 33.24 -168.97
N LYS A 80 15.83 32.86 -169.88
CA LYS A 80 17.07 32.14 -169.50
C LYS A 80 17.95 32.98 -168.58
N LEU A 81 18.06 34.28 -168.84
CA LEU A 81 18.88 35.19 -168.04
C LEU A 81 18.28 35.39 -166.64
N ALA A 82 16.96 35.54 -166.52
CA ALA A 82 16.25 35.58 -165.24
C ALA A 82 16.45 34.28 -164.44
N ARG A 83 16.31 33.11 -165.10
CA ARG A 83 16.56 31.80 -164.45
C ARG A 83 18.00 31.63 -163.97
N LEU A 84 18.97 32.16 -164.71
CA LEU A 84 20.37 32.12 -164.30
C LEU A 84 20.64 33.05 -163.11
N GLN A 85 20.05 34.25 -163.08
CA GLN A 85 20.14 35.16 -161.94
C GLN A 85 19.48 34.56 -160.68
N ASP A 86 18.31 33.94 -160.82
CA ASP A 86 17.65 33.24 -159.70
C ASP A 86 18.51 32.07 -159.19
N ARG A 87 19.14 31.33 -160.09
CA ARG A 87 20.04 30.22 -159.74
C ARG A 87 21.31 30.73 -159.04
N GLU A 88 21.87 31.85 -159.49
CA GLU A 88 23.02 32.49 -158.86
C GLU A 88 22.66 32.99 -157.46
N ALA A 89 21.50 33.63 -157.29
CA ALA A 89 21.00 34.05 -155.98
C ALA A 89 20.75 32.87 -155.04
N ALA A 90 20.22 31.75 -155.56
CA ALA A 90 20.03 30.52 -154.79
C ALA A 90 21.35 29.89 -154.34
N LEU A 91 22.37 29.89 -155.21
CA LEU A 91 23.71 29.41 -154.88
C LEU A 91 24.41 30.32 -153.85
N ALA A 92 24.26 31.63 -153.96
CA ALA A 92 24.79 32.58 -153.00
C ALA A 92 24.17 32.39 -151.60
N ARG A 93 22.85 32.14 -151.53
CA ARG A 93 22.18 31.81 -150.25
C ARG A 93 22.71 30.51 -149.65
N ARG A 94 22.86 29.45 -150.45
CA ARG A 94 23.44 28.19 -150.00
C ARG A 94 24.88 28.33 -149.53
N ALA A 95 25.70 29.12 -150.23
CA ALA A 95 27.08 29.39 -149.81
C ALA A 95 27.12 30.06 -148.44
N LYS A 96 26.25 31.06 -148.21
CA LYS A 96 26.13 31.72 -146.91
C LYS A 96 25.66 30.77 -145.80
N GLU A 97 24.69 29.90 -146.07
CA GLU A 97 24.25 28.87 -145.11
C GLU A 97 25.40 27.91 -144.73
N PHE A 98 26.24 27.52 -145.69
CA PHE A 98 27.40 26.67 -145.40
C PHE A 98 28.46 27.38 -144.54
N ASP A 99 28.71 28.66 -144.78
CA ASP A 99 29.65 29.44 -143.95
C ASP A 99 29.12 29.61 -142.52
N GLU A 100 27.82 29.87 -142.36
CA GLU A 100 27.17 29.94 -141.04
C GLU A 100 27.25 28.58 -140.31
N GLN A 101 27.05 27.46 -141.01
CA GLN A 101 27.19 26.11 -140.45
C GLN A 101 28.64 25.81 -140.04
N ARG A 102 29.64 26.24 -140.82
CA ARG A 102 31.06 26.05 -140.46
C ARG A 102 31.44 26.81 -139.20
N VAL A 103 30.99 28.05 -139.06
CA VAL A 103 31.25 28.86 -137.85
C VAL A 103 30.58 28.23 -136.64
N ALA A 104 29.35 27.74 -136.76
CA ALA A 104 28.67 27.03 -135.68
C ALA A 104 29.39 25.75 -135.27
N HIS A 105 29.91 24.98 -136.23
CA HIS A 105 30.69 23.77 -135.95
C HIS A 105 32.01 24.08 -135.23
N GLU A 106 32.75 25.11 -135.67
CA GLU A 106 33.99 25.52 -135.00
C GLU A 106 33.76 26.03 -133.57
N GLN A 107 32.62 26.69 -133.32
CA GLN A 107 32.24 27.11 -131.97
C GLN A 107 31.89 25.91 -131.09
N ALA A 108 31.15 24.93 -131.63
CA ALA A 108 30.82 23.71 -130.92
C ALA A 108 32.08 22.90 -130.56
N GLU A 109 33.04 22.76 -131.48
CA GLU A 109 34.32 22.09 -131.20
C GLU A 109 35.13 22.79 -130.10
N LYS A 110 35.20 24.12 -130.12
CA LYS A 110 35.88 24.90 -129.07
C LYS A 110 35.22 24.72 -127.71
N GLU A 111 33.90 24.68 -127.65
CA GLU A 111 33.17 24.47 -126.41
C GLU A 111 33.36 23.04 -125.87
N LEU A 112 33.36 22.05 -126.77
CA LEU A 112 33.59 20.65 -126.40
C LEU A 112 35.02 20.45 -125.87
N ALA A 113 36.02 21.05 -126.52
CA ALA A 113 37.41 21.04 -126.06
C ALA A 113 37.58 21.73 -124.70
N ARG A 114 36.81 22.81 -124.44
CA ARG A 114 36.81 23.47 -123.13
C ARG A 114 36.24 22.56 -122.03
N ARG A 115 35.11 21.89 -122.31
CA ARG A 115 34.47 20.96 -121.37
C ARG A 115 35.34 19.74 -121.08
N THR A 116 36.05 19.21 -122.07
CA THR A 116 36.99 18.10 -121.83
C THR A 116 38.17 18.55 -120.97
N ALA A 117 38.73 19.74 -121.21
CA ALA A 117 39.81 20.27 -120.37
C ALA A 117 39.37 20.54 -118.92
N GLU A 118 38.15 21.09 -118.72
CA GLU A 118 37.56 21.28 -117.39
C GLU A 118 37.31 19.93 -116.69
N SER A 119 36.83 18.92 -117.41
CA SER A 119 36.64 17.56 -116.88
C SER A 119 37.97 16.91 -116.49
N ASP A 120 38.99 17.00 -117.32
CA ASP A 120 40.31 16.43 -117.04
C ASP A 120 40.97 17.10 -115.84
N GLN A 121 40.80 18.42 -115.69
CA GLN A 121 41.27 19.15 -114.53
C GLN A 121 40.51 18.75 -113.24
N ALA A 122 39.20 18.52 -113.34
CA ALA A 122 38.40 18.02 -112.21
C ALA A 122 38.79 16.60 -111.80
N VAL A 123 39.05 15.71 -112.77
CA VAL A 123 39.54 14.34 -112.51
C VAL A 123 40.92 14.38 -111.86
N ALA A 124 41.84 15.21 -112.36
CA ALA A 124 43.18 15.36 -111.78
C ALA A 124 43.17 15.95 -110.36
N ALA A 125 42.24 16.87 -110.07
CA ALA A 125 42.06 17.39 -108.72
C ALA A 125 41.53 16.29 -107.78
N ARG A 126 40.59 15.47 -108.26
CA ARG A 126 39.99 14.39 -107.46
C ARG A 126 40.94 13.23 -107.21
N THR A 127 41.83 12.90 -108.14
CA THR A 127 42.89 11.91 -107.88
C THR A 127 43.87 12.39 -106.82
N ARG A 128 44.28 13.67 -106.84
CA ARG A 128 45.12 14.23 -105.77
C ARG A 128 44.44 14.19 -104.40
N GLU A 129 43.16 14.52 -104.34
CA GLU A 129 42.39 14.43 -103.10
C GLU A 129 42.28 12.99 -102.57
N LEU A 130 42.16 12.01 -103.47
CA LEU A 130 42.16 10.59 -103.10
C LEU A 130 43.53 10.11 -102.63
N ASP A 131 44.61 10.56 -103.25
CA ASP A 131 45.98 10.24 -102.83
C ASP A 131 46.26 10.83 -101.44
N ASP A 132 45.87 12.09 -101.20
CA ASP A 132 45.99 12.74 -99.90
C ASP A 132 45.19 11.99 -98.83
N ARG A 133 43.93 11.61 -99.12
CA ARG A 133 43.12 10.78 -98.21
C ARG A 133 43.72 9.40 -97.97
N SER A 134 44.33 8.79 -98.98
CA SER A 134 44.99 7.50 -98.84
C SER A 134 46.21 7.58 -97.91
N SER A 135 46.98 8.69 -98.01
CA SER A 135 48.12 8.96 -97.13
C SER A 135 47.68 9.20 -95.68
N GLN A 136 46.57 9.94 -95.48
CA GLN A 136 45.97 10.17 -94.16
C GLN A 136 45.48 8.85 -93.55
N LEU A 137 44.78 8.01 -94.32
CA LEU A 137 44.37 6.68 -93.85
C LEU A 137 45.56 5.77 -93.52
N GLY A 138 46.65 5.86 -94.28
CA GLY A 138 47.91 5.19 -93.97
C GLY A 138 48.48 5.61 -92.62
N SER A 139 48.55 6.91 -92.35
CA SER A 139 49.04 7.44 -91.07
C SER A 139 48.14 7.06 -89.89
N LEU A 140 46.80 7.08 -90.07
CA LEU A 140 45.85 6.68 -89.04
C LEU A 140 45.91 5.17 -88.74
N ARG A 141 46.16 4.33 -89.74
CA ARG A 141 46.38 2.90 -89.53
C ARG A 141 47.65 2.65 -88.71
N GLN A 142 48.75 3.32 -89.05
CA GLN A 142 49.99 3.21 -88.28
C GLN A 142 49.82 3.70 -86.83
N ALA A 143 49.08 4.79 -86.62
CA ALA A 143 48.77 5.28 -85.28
C ALA A 143 47.91 4.28 -84.47
N ASN A 144 46.88 3.69 -85.09
CA ASN A 144 46.07 2.65 -84.45
C ASN A 144 46.90 1.40 -84.13
N GLU A 145 47.76 0.93 -85.04
CA GLU A 145 48.64 -0.20 -84.78
C GLU A 145 49.62 0.07 -83.62
N ALA A 146 50.12 1.30 -83.51
CA ALA A 146 50.97 1.70 -82.39
C ALA A 146 50.17 1.69 -81.06
N GLN A 147 48.95 2.22 -81.08
CA GLN A 147 48.06 2.25 -79.91
C GLN A 147 47.62 0.83 -79.50
N GLU A 148 47.37 -0.07 -80.44
CA GLU A 148 47.06 -1.47 -80.15
C GLU A 148 48.24 -2.20 -79.50
N ARG A 149 49.48 -1.92 -79.92
CA ARG A 149 50.67 -2.48 -79.28
C ARG A 149 50.82 -1.98 -77.85
N GLU A 150 50.61 -0.68 -77.63
CA GLU A 150 50.64 -0.10 -76.28
C GLU A 150 49.56 -0.71 -75.37
N LEU A 151 48.34 -0.88 -75.88
CA LEU A 151 47.26 -1.52 -75.13
C LEU A 151 47.53 -3.00 -74.83
N ARG A 152 48.23 -3.73 -75.70
CA ARG A 152 48.65 -5.12 -75.42
C ARG A 152 49.66 -5.16 -74.27
N VAL A 153 50.67 -4.29 -74.29
CA VAL A 153 51.65 -4.18 -73.21
C VAL A 153 50.95 -3.83 -71.88
N GLN A 154 50.04 -2.85 -71.89
CA GLN A 154 49.29 -2.48 -70.70
C GLN A 154 48.39 -3.62 -70.17
N ARG A 155 47.80 -4.43 -71.06
CA ARG A 155 47.02 -5.61 -70.66
C ARG A 155 47.90 -6.68 -70.03
N GLU A 156 49.06 -6.97 -70.62
CA GLU A 156 50.02 -7.93 -70.05
C GLU A 156 50.53 -7.47 -68.67
N GLU A 157 50.83 -6.18 -68.49
CA GLU A 157 51.20 -5.62 -67.19
C GLU A 157 50.06 -5.71 -66.16
N LEU A 158 48.81 -5.47 -66.58
CA LEU A 158 47.65 -5.60 -65.69
C LEU A 158 47.39 -7.07 -65.30
N GLU A 159 47.53 -8.00 -66.23
CA GLU A 159 47.41 -9.44 -65.95
C GLU A 159 48.51 -9.90 -64.98
N GLN A 160 49.75 -9.42 -65.14
CA GLN A 160 50.83 -9.69 -64.19
C GLN A 160 50.53 -9.14 -62.80
N ARG A 161 50.07 -7.88 -62.70
CA ARG A 161 49.66 -7.29 -61.41
C ARG A 161 48.48 -8.02 -60.77
N GLN A 162 47.51 -8.47 -61.57
CA GLN A 162 46.39 -9.27 -61.08
C GLN A 162 46.85 -10.63 -60.55
N ALA A 163 47.80 -11.29 -61.23
CA ALA A 163 48.38 -12.54 -60.76
C ALA A 163 49.19 -12.36 -59.46
N GLU A 164 49.93 -11.25 -59.31
CA GLU A 164 50.62 -10.91 -58.07
C GLU A 164 49.66 -10.63 -56.91
N LEU A 165 48.59 -9.86 -57.16
CA LEU A 165 47.56 -9.60 -56.17
C LEU A 165 46.81 -10.87 -55.77
N ALA A 166 46.53 -11.77 -56.72
CA ALA A 166 45.91 -13.06 -56.43
C ALA A 166 46.81 -13.89 -55.49
N ARG A 167 48.11 -14.00 -55.79
CA ARG A 167 49.09 -14.69 -54.92
C ARG A 167 49.20 -14.05 -53.53
N ALA A 168 49.22 -12.72 -53.45
CA ALA A 168 49.24 -11.99 -52.18
C ALA A 168 47.95 -12.23 -51.37
N SER A 169 46.80 -12.26 -52.04
CA SER A 169 45.51 -12.54 -51.38
C SER A 169 45.42 -13.97 -50.86
N GLU A 170 45.97 -14.94 -51.59
CA GLU A 170 46.03 -16.34 -51.16
C GLU A 170 46.98 -16.52 -49.97
N ALA A 171 48.14 -15.85 -49.98
CA ALA A 171 49.06 -15.83 -48.83
C ALA A 171 48.41 -15.25 -47.58
N LEU A 172 47.70 -14.11 -47.70
CA LEU A 172 46.95 -13.51 -46.59
C LEU A 172 45.79 -14.39 -46.11
N ALA A 173 45.14 -15.14 -46.99
CA ALA A 173 44.09 -16.08 -46.60
C ALA A 173 44.65 -17.25 -45.76
N VAL A 174 45.83 -17.75 -46.13
CA VAL A 174 46.53 -18.79 -45.35
C VAL A 174 46.96 -18.27 -43.98
N GLU A 175 47.46 -17.04 -43.90
CA GLU A 175 47.86 -16.41 -42.63
C GLU A 175 46.64 -16.19 -41.71
N ARG A 176 45.55 -15.65 -42.24
CA ARG A 176 44.27 -15.51 -41.51
C ARG A 176 43.68 -16.84 -41.06
N ALA A 177 43.88 -17.92 -41.83
CA ALA A 177 43.44 -19.25 -41.42
C ALA A 177 44.24 -19.75 -40.22
N ARG A 178 45.57 -19.51 -40.18
CA ARG A 178 46.42 -19.84 -39.03
C ARG A 178 46.08 -19.03 -37.80
N GLU A 179 45.90 -17.71 -37.93
CA GLU A 179 45.47 -16.85 -36.82
C GLU A 179 44.11 -17.28 -36.26
N ASN A 180 43.16 -17.65 -37.12
CA ASN A 180 41.86 -18.16 -36.68
C ASN A 180 41.97 -19.51 -35.96
N GLU A 181 42.90 -20.39 -36.35
CA GLU A 181 43.15 -21.63 -35.60
C GLU A 181 43.80 -21.36 -34.24
N GLU A 182 44.73 -20.41 -34.15
CA GLU A 182 45.31 -19.98 -32.87
C GLU A 182 44.27 -19.34 -31.95
N LEU A 183 43.40 -18.46 -32.48
CA LEU A 183 42.30 -17.87 -31.73
C LEU A 183 41.30 -18.92 -31.23
N LYS A 184 41.04 -19.99 -32.02
CA LYS A 184 40.22 -21.12 -31.56
C LYS A 184 40.89 -21.88 -30.43
N ARG A 185 42.20 -22.11 -30.49
CA ARG A 185 42.95 -22.76 -29.38
C ARG A 185 42.92 -21.92 -28.11
N ILE A 186 43.18 -20.62 -28.21
CA ILE A 186 43.09 -19.68 -27.09
C ILE A 186 41.65 -19.62 -26.55
N GLY A 187 40.63 -19.70 -27.40
CA GLY A 187 39.23 -19.78 -27.00
C GLY A 187 38.94 -21.02 -26.14
N VAL A 188 39.42 -22.19 -26.56
CA VAL A 188 39.28 -23.44 -25.78
C VAL A 188 40.00 -23.34 -24.44
N GLU A 189 41.23 -22.82 -24.40
CA GLU A 189 41.98 -22.63 -23.15
C GLU A 189 41.30 -21.63 -22.21
N ARG A 190 40.74 -20.55 -22.74
CA ARG A 190 39.96 -19.57 -21.97
C ARG A 190 38.69 -20.18 -21.39
N ASP A 191 37.98 -20.99 -22.18
CA ASP A 191 36.75 -21.64 -21.73
C ASP A 191 37.05 -22.74 -20.68
N GLU A 192 38.19 -23.42 -20.78
CA GLU A 192 38.67 -24.34 -19.74
C GLU A 192 39.06 -23.60 -18.45
N LEU A 193 39.75 -22.47 -18.55
CA LEU A 193 40.08 -21.62 -17.40
C LEU A 193 38.81 -21.03 -16.77
N ALA A 194 37.84 -20.60 -17.57
CA ALA A 194 36.55 -20.11 -17.09
C ALA A 194 35.79 -21.18 -16.30
N LYS A 195 35.76 -22.43 -16.79
CA LYS A 195 35.18 -23.56 -16.05
C LYS A 195 35.90 -23.85 -14.74
N ARG A 196 37.24 -23.70 -14.69
CA ARG A 196 38.00 -23.86 -13.44
C ARG A 196 37.73 -22.73 -12.44
N VAL A 197 37.57 -21.51 -12.94
CA VAL A 197 37.18 -20.35 -12.11
C VAL A 197 35.76 -20.53 -11.58
N GLU A 198 34.81 -20.95 -12.42
CA GLU A 198 33.42 -21.24 -12.01
C GLU A 198 33.36 -22.37 -10.96
N GLN A 199 34.15 -23.42 -11.13
CA GLN A 199 34.28 -24.49 -10.13
C GLN A 199 34.91 -24.00 -8.82
N ALA A 200 35.92 -23.13 -8.89
CA ALA A 200 36.53 -22.51 -7.72
C ALA A 200 35.54 -21.58 -7.00
N GLU A 201 34.82 -20.74 -7.73
CA GLU A 201 33.78 -19.85 -7.21
C GLU A 201 32.64 -20.63 -6.57
N ALA A 202 32.20 -21.74 -7.18
CA ALA A 202 31.22 -22.63 -6.59
C ALA A 202 31.72 -23.25 -5.28
N SER A 203 32.98 -23.68 -5.22
CA SER A 203 33.58 -24.23 -3.98
C SER A 203 33.75 -23.16 -2.89
N VAL A 204 34.08 -21.91 -3.27
CA VAL A 204 34.16 -20.78 -2.35
C VAL A 204 32.75 -20.40 -1.86
N GLY A 205 31.75 -20.41 -2.74
CA GLY A 205 30.34 -20.21 -2.36
C GLY A 205 29.84 -21.24 -1.37
N GLN A 206 30.20 -22.52 -1.55
CA GLN A 206 29.88 -23.58 -0.58
C GLN A 206 30.59 -23.38 0.76
N LEU A 207 31.85 -22.95 0.76
CA LEU A 207 32.60 -22.63 1.98
C LEU A 207 32.02 -21.41 2.70
N ILE A 208 31.61 -20.37 1.97
CA ILE A 208 30.94 -19.20 2.54
C ILE A 208 29.62 -19.61 3.17
N GLN A 209 28.78 -20.40 2.49
CA GLN A 209 27.54 -20.92 3.06
C GLN A 209 27.78 -21.76 4.32
N GLN A 210 28.81 -22.62 4.34
CA GLN A 210 29.17 -23.38 5.54
C GLN A 210 29.66 -22.50 6.69
N VAL A 211 30.38 -21.42 6.40
CA VAL A 211 30.85 -20.47 7.42
C VAL A 211 29.68 -19.62 7.94
N GLU A 212 28.78 -19.17 7.07
CA GLU A 212 27.56 -18.46 7.45
C GLU A 212 26.64 -19.34 8.28
N GLU A 213 26.45 -20.61 7.90
CA GLU A 213 25.63 -21.55 8.64
C GLU A 213 26.23 -21.85 10.02
N ARG A 214 27.56 -22.02 10.12
CA ARG A 214 28.26 -22.15 11.41
C ARG A 214 28.21 -20.87 12.23
N ASN A 215 28.30 -19.70 11.61
CA ASN A 215 28.20 -18.42 12.31
C ASN A 215 26.78 -18.19 12.84
N ASN A 216 25.75 -18.48 12.04
CA ASN A 216 24.34 -18.42 12.46
C ASN A 216 24.05 -19.42 13.58
N GLN A 217 24.63 -20.62 13.54
CA GLN A 217 24.54 -21.60 14.63
C GLN A 217 25.24 -21.10 15.90
N ALA A 218 26.41 -20.45 15.78
CA ALA A 218 27.13 -19.87 16.92
C ALA A 218 26.39 -18.67 17.52
N GLU A 219 25.80 -17.80 16.69
CA GLU A 219 24.98 -16.68 17.11
C GLU A 219 23.68 -17.15 17.79
N ALA A 220 23.03 -18.18 17.26
CA ALA A 220 21.87 -18.81 17.89
C ALA A 220 22.24 -19.42 19.25
N ALA A 221 23.34 -20.18 19.33
CA ALA A 221 23.84 -20.72 20.60
C ALA A 221 24.22 -19.62 21.61
N GLN A 222 24.77 -18.50 21.14
CA GLN A 222 25.11 -17.36 21.97
C GLN A 222 23.86 -16.60 22.45
N ALA A 223 22.83 -16.49 21.62
CA ALA A 223 21.53 -15.93 21.99
C ALA A 223 20.81 -16.82 23.01
N GLU A 224 20.83 -18.14 22.84
CA GLU A 224 20.30 -19.10 23.80
C GLU A 224 21.05 -19.04 25.14
N ALA A 225 22.39 -18.94 25.11
CA ALA A 225 23.19 -18.77 26.33
C ALA A 225 22.87 -17.46 27.06
N ARG A 226 22.69 -16.35 26.33
CA ARG A 226 22.27 -15.06 26.91
C ARG A 226 20.87 -15.14 27.51
N ALA A 227 19.92 -15.75 26.81
CA ALA A 227 18.57 -15.98 27.32
C ALA A 227 18.57 -16.89 28.56
N ALA A 228 19.46 -17.89 28.61
CA ALA A 228 19.63 -18.75 29.78
C ALA A 228 20.23 -17.99 30.98
N ILE A 229 21.22 -17.11 30.76
CA ILE A 229 21.79 -16.24 31.80
C ILE A 229 20.73 -15.26 32.31
N GLU A 230 19.94 -14.67 31.42
CA GLU A 230 18.85 -13.76 31.80
C GLU A 230 17.78 -14.51 32.61
N ARG A 231 17.36 -15.72 32.19
CA ARG A 231 16.45 -16.59 32.96
C ARG A 231 17.01 -16.97 34.32
N LEU A 232 18.31 -17.25 34.43
CA LEU A 232 18.94 -17.54 35.72
C LEU A 232 18.94 -16.30 36.61
N SER A 233 19.19 -15.11 36.05
CA SER A 233 19.14 -13.86 36.81
C SER A 233 17.74 -13.51 37.30
N THR A 234 16.69 -13.77 36.49
CA THR A 234 15.30 -13.55 36.92
C THR A 234 14.85 -14.57 37.95
N VAL A 235 15.27 -15.84 37.82
CA VAL A 235 15.04 -16.87 38.86
C VAL A 235 15.77 -16.52 40.15
N GLN A 236 17.00 -16.00 40.07
CA GLN A 236 17.77 -15.58 41.24
C GLN A 236 17.11 -14.38 41.94
N ALA A 237 16.67 -13.37 41.18
CA ALA A 237 15.92 -12.25 41.73
C ALA A 237 14.58 -12.67 42.34
N ALA A 238 13.87 -13.62 41.70
CA ALA A 238 12.63 -14.18 42.24
C ALA A 238 12.87 -15.00 43.53
N LEU A 239 13.99 -15.72 43.62
CA LEU A 239 14.37 -16.49 44.81
C LEU A 239 14.77 -15.56 45.96
N GLU A 240 15.47 -14.46 45.67
CA GLU A 240 15.80 -13.43 46.66
C GLU A 240 14.55 -12.68 47.13
N ALA A 241 13.61 -12.36 46.24
CA ALA A 241 12.32 -11.79 46.59
C ALA A 241 11.48 -12.75 47.45
N ALA A 242 11.40 -14.04 47.07
CA ALA A 242 10.69 -15.05 47.85
C ALA A 242 11.33 -15.29 49.23
N ARG A 243 12.66 -15.19 49.35
CA ARG A 243 13.36 -15.22 50.65
C ARG A 243 13.02 -14.01 51.50
N ALA A 244 13.03 -12.80 50.92
CA ALA A 244 12.65 -11.58 51.63
C ALA A 244 11.18 -11.61 52.08
N GLU A 245 10.28 -12.14 51.25
CA GLU A 245 8.87 -12.36 51.62
C GLU A 245 8.71 -13.40 52.73
N ALA A 246 9.48 -14.50 52.70
CA ALA A 246 9.47 -15.51 53.74
C ALA A 246 10.02 -14.97 55.08
N GLU A 247 11.10 -14.18 55.04
CA GLU A 247 11.67 -13.52 56.22
C GLU A 247 10.73 -12.45 56.80
N ALA A 248 10.05 -11.69 55.93
CA ALA A 248 9.02 -10.75 56.34
C ALA A 248 7.81 -11.45 56.95
N ALA A 249 7.38 -12.58 56.37
CA ALA A 249 6.29 -13.40 56.90
C ALA A 249 6.65 -14.04 58.25
N SER A 250 7.89 -14.51 58.43
CA SER A 250 8.34 -15.03 59.72
C SER A 250 8.43 -13.94 60.78
N ALA A 251 8.94 -12.75 60.45
CA ALA A 251 8.96 -11.61 61.36
C ALA A 251 7.53 -11.14 61.73
N ALA A 252 6.61 -11.13 60.76
CA ALA A 252 5.19 -10.84 60.99
C ALA A 252 4.53 -11.91 61.89
N HIS A 253 4.88 -13.19 61.72
CA HIS A 253 4.38 -14.26 62.58
C HIS A 253 4.95 -14.17 64.00
N GLU A 254 6.23 -13.83 64.16
CA GLU A 254 6.85 -13.65 65.48
C GLU A 254 6.25 -12.45 66.24
N THR A 255 6.03 -11.34 65.54
CA THR A 255 5.34 -10.17 66.13
C THR A 255 3.90 -10.49 66.51
N ARG A 256 3.17 -11.23 65.67
CA ARG A 256 1.81 -11.71 65.99
C ARG A 256 1.80 -12.66 67.18
N LEU A 257 2.73 -13.61 67.26
CA LEU A 257 2.88 -14.49 68.43
C LEU A 257 3.23 -13.71 69.70
N ALA A 258 4.04 -12.66 69.59
CA ALA A 258 4.36 -11.79 70.72
C ALA A 258 3.13 -11.00 71.18
N GLN A 259 2.32 -10.49 70.24
CA GLN A 259 1.04 -9.84 70.52
C GLN A 259 0.04 -10.81 71.16
N GLU A 260 -0.16 -12.00 70.60
CA GLU A 260 -1.05 -13.02 71.16
C GLU A 260 -0.60 -13.45 72.56
N ARG A 261 0.72 -13.56 72.81
CA ARG A 261 1.26 -13.83 74.16
C ARG A 261 1.02 -12.68 75.12
N GLN A 262 1.12 -11.44 74.66
CA GLN A 262 0.82 -10.26 75.47
C GLN A 262 -0.67 -10.19 75.80
N GLU A 263 -1.55 -10.38 74.81
CA GLU A 263 -3.00 -10.44 75.00
C GLU A 263 -3.39 -11.57 75.96
N HIS A 264 -2.79 -12.76 75.83
CA HIS A 264 -3.01 -13.86 76.77
C HIS A 264 -2.51 -13.54 78.18
N ALA A 265 -1.38 -12.84 78.33
CA ALA A 265 -0.87 -12.42 79.63
C ALA A 265 -1.79 -11.36 80.27
N GLU A 266 -2.31 -10.42 79.48
CA GLU A 266 -3.27 -9.41 79.93
C GLU A 266 -4.62 -10.05 80.32
N LEU A 267 -5.11 -11.02 79.53
CA LEU A 267 -6.32 -11.79 79.86
C LEU A 267 -6.14 -12.63 81.13
N LEU A 268 -4.97 -13.26 81.31
CA LEU A 268 -4.66 -14.00 82.53
C LEU A 268 -4.63 -13.06 83.74
N ALA A 269 -3.95 -11.92 83.65
CA ALA A 269 -3.91 -10.92 84.73
C ALA A 269 -5.31 -10.37 85.06
N ALA A 270 -6.14 -10.09 84.05
CA ALA A 270 -7.52 -9.68 84.24
C ALA A 270 -8.36 -10.78 84.92
N SER A 271 -8.20 -12.04 84.49
CA SER A 271 -8.90 -13.18 85.11
C SER A 271 -8.47 -13.43 86.55
N GLU A 272 -7.19 -13.22 86.88
CA GLU A 272 -6.67 -13.31 88.24
C GLU A 272 -7.22 -12.17 89.11
N GLN A 273 -7.30 -10.95 88.57
CA GLN A 273 -7.91 -9.80 89.25
C GLN A 273 -9.41 -10.03 89.50
N GLU A 274 -10.14 -10.58 88.54
CA GLU A 274 -11.55 -10.97 88.72
C GLU A 274 -11.70 -12.09 89.76
N ARG A 275 -10.75 -13.04 89.80
CA ARG A 275 -10.71 -14.10 90.81
C ARG A 275 -10.44 -13.52 92.21
N GLU A 276 -9.56 -12.53 92.32
CA GLU A 276 -9.28 -11.87 93.59
C GLU A 276 -10.47 -11.02 94.06
N GLN A 277 -11.08 -10.26 93.15
CA GLN A 277 -12.31 -9.50 93.45
C GLN A 277 -13.47 -10.42 93.85
N SER A 278 -13.64 -11.57 93.20
CA SER A 278 -14.67 -12.54 93.56
C SER A 278 -14.38 -13.22 94.91
N LEU A 279 -13.12 -13.50 95.24
CA LEU A 279 -12.74 -13.97 96.57
C LEU A 279 -12.96 -12.91 97.66
N GLU A 280 -12.69 -11.64 97.38
CA GLU A 280 -12.97 -10.54 98.30
C GLU A 280 -14.47 -10.34 98.50
N ARG A 281 -15.27 -10.44 97.43
CA ARG A 281 -16.74 -10.46 97.51
C ARG A 281 -17.22 -11.65 98.34
N LEU A 282 -16.68 -12.85 98.14
CA LEU A 282 -17.03 -14.02 98.96
C LEU A 282 -16.69 -13.81 100.43
N ARG A 283 -15.52 -13.26 100.76
CA ARG A 283 -15.15 -12.90 102.14
C ARG A 283 -16.10 -11.86 102.74
N SER A 284 -16.51 -10.87 101.96
CA SER A 284 -17.48 -9.85 102.40
C SER A 284 -18.87 -10.45 102.66
N ILE A 285 -19.29 -11.42 101.83
CA ILE A 285 -20.54 -12.17 102.01
C ILE A 285 -20.46 -13.08 103.24
N GLU A 286 -19.34 -13.76 103.45
CA GLU A 286 -19.11 -14.59 104.65
C GLU A 286 -19.10 -13.75 105.92
N ALA A 287 -18.47 -12.57 105.91
CA ALA A 287 -18.50 -11.64 107.03
C ALA A 287 -19.91 -11.10 107.29
N ALA A 288 -20.66 -10.75 106.25
CA ALA A 288 -22.06 -10.33 106.36
C ALA A 288 -22.94 -11.46 106.90
N ARG A 289 -22.69 -12.71 106.49
CA ARG A 289 -23.38 -13.90 106.99
C ARG A 289 -23.07 -14.13 108.47
N ALA A 290 -21.81 -14.07 108.88
CA ALA A 290 -21.42 -14.19 110.28
C ALA A 290 -22.05 -13.09 111.16
N ALA A 291 -22.14 -11.86 110.65
CA ALA A 291 -22.83 -10.76 111.33
C ALA A 291 -24.35 -10.99 111.41
N ALA A 292 -24.96 -11.53 110.36
CA ALA A 292 -26.38 -11.90 110.36
C ALA A 292 -26.66 -13.05 111.34
N ASP A 293 -25.81 -14.08 111.37
CA ASP A 293 -25.93 -15.22 112.30
C ASP A 293 -25.76 -14.77 113.75
N ALA A 294 -24.83 -13.85 114.04
CA ALA A 294 -24.70 -13.23 115.37
C ALA A 294 -25.96 -12.45 115.76
N LYS A 295 -26.54 -11.68 114.81
CA LYS A 295 -27.77 -10.93 115.05
C LYS A 295 -28.98 -11.86 115.25
N VAL A 296 -29.04 -12.99 114.54
CA VAL A 296 -30.05 -14.02 114.77
C VAL A 296 -29.88 -14.62 116.18
N ALA A 297 -28.65 -14.91 116.60
CA ALA A 297 -28.36 -15.41 117.95
C ALA A 297 -28.82 -14.42 119.04
N ASP A 298 -28.52 -13.13 118.88
CA ASP A 298 -28.97 -12.07 119.78
C ASP A 298 -30.51 -11.96 119.82
N LEU A 299 -31.17 -12.04 118.67
CA LEU A 299 -32.64 -12.02 118.59
C LEU A 299 -33.26 -13.27 119.22
N THR A 300 -32.65 -14.44 119.08
CA THR A 300 -33.12 -15.66 119.74
C THR A 300 -32.95 -15.57 121.26
N ALA A 301 -31.82 -15.05 121.75
CA ALA A 301 -31.60 -14.83 123.18
C ALA A 301 -32.59 -13.81 123.76
N ALA A 302 -32.89 -12.73 123.01
CA ALA A 302 -33.91 -11.76 123.38
C ALA A 302 -35.32 -12.38 123.40
N ALA A 303 -35.64 -13.26 122.45
CA ALA A 303 -36.90 -13.99 122.41
C ALA A 303 -37.04 -14.92 123.62
N GLU A 304 -35.99 -15.68 123.97
CA GLU A 304 -35.95 -16.55 125.15
C GLU A 304 -36.09 -15.78 126.46
N ALA A 305 -35.45 -14.61 126.57
CA ALA A 305 -35.63 -13.70 127.69
C ALA A 305 -37.08 -13.21 127.79
N ALA A 306 -37.72 -12.87 126.66
CA ALA A 306 -39.13 -12.47 126.63
C ALA A 306 -40.08 -13.61 127.03
N THR A 307 -39.82 -14.85 126.60
CA THR A 307 -40.61 -16.02 127.03
C THR A 307 -40.47 -16.30 128.52
N SER A 308 -39.25 -16.25 129.08
CA SER A 308 -39.03 -16.44 130.52
C SER A 308 -39.71 -15.34 131.35
N MET A 309 -39.70 -14.10 130.88
CA MET A 309 -40.45 -13.00 131.50
C MET A 309 -41.96 -13.24 131.46
N ALA A 310 -42.49 -13.73 130.33
CA ALA A 310 -43.90 -14.08 130.19
C ALA A 310 -44.30 -15.26 131.09
N GLU A 311 -43.43 -16.26 131.26
CA GLU A 311 -43.63 -17.37 132.20
C GLU A 311 -43.60 -16.90 133.66
N GLY A 312 -42.67 -16.01 134.02
CA GLY A 312 -42.64 -15.39 135.35
C GLY A 312 -43.93 -14.63 135.67
N LEU A 313 -44.45 -13.85 134.71
CA LEU A 313 -45.73 -13.15 134.88
C LEU A 313 -46.91 -14.13 134.99
N ARG A 314 -46.89 -15.25 134.26
CA ARG A 314 -47.92 -16.30 134.39
C ARG A 314 -47.89 -16.95 135.78
N GLN A 315 -46.70 -17.20 136.32
CA GLN A 315 -46.54 -17.76 137.68
C GLN A 315 -47.07 -16.80 138.74
N GLN A 316 -46.73 -15.50 138.65
CA GLN A 316 -47.29 -14.48 139.54
C GLN A 316 -48.82 -14.41 139.46
N LEU A 317 -49.38 -14.59 138.26
CA LEU A 317 -50.83 -14.62 138.06
C LEU A 317 -51.48 -15.90 138.62
N ALA A 318 -50.76 -17.02 138.63
CA ALA A 318 -51.19 -18.25 139.28
C ALA A 318 -51.15 -18.13 140.81
N ASP A 319 -50.09 -17.57 141.36
CA ASP A 319 -49.93 -17.37 142.81
C ASP A 319 -50.97 -16.40 143.37
N THR A 320 -51.25 -15.30 142.65
CA THR A 320 -52.31 -14.35 143.03
C THR A 320 -53.71 -14.98 142.94
N LYS A 321 -53.96 -15.85 141.96
CA LYS A 321 -55.20 -16.64 141.90
C LYS A 321 -55.32 -17.62 143.07
N ALA A 322 -54.23 -18.27 143.46
CA ALA A 322 -54.21 -19.17 144.61
C ALA A 322 -54.48 -18.42 145.93
N GLN A 323 -53.86 -17.25 146.12
CA GLN A 323 -54.14 -16.38 147.27
C GLN A 323 -55.61 -15.92 147.30
N LEU A 324 -56.21 -15.67 146.13
CA LEU A 324 -57.61 -15.28 146.03
C LEU A 324 -58.57 -16.45 146.33
N ALA A 325 -58.18 -17.69 145.99
CA ALA A 325 -58.92 -18.89 146.35
C ALA A 325 -58.85 -19.15 147.87
N ASP A 326 -57.68 -19.01 148.47
CA ASP A 326 -57.48 -19.17 149.92
C ASP A 326 -58.23 -18.08 150.72
N ALA A 327 -58.31 -16.86 150.19
CA ALA A 327 -59.14 -15.80 150.76
C ALA A 327 -60.65 -16.10 150.64
N ARG A 328 -61.10 -16.74 149.56
CA ARG A 328 -62.49 -17.18 149.39
C ARG A 328 -62.83 -18.33 150.35
N GLU A 329 -61.95 -19.30 150.51
CA GLU A 329 -62.14 -20.41 151.45
C GLU A 329 -62.23 -19.89 152.90
N LYS A 330 -61.38 -18.94 153.29
CA LYS A 330 -61.46 -18.28 154.61
C LYS A 330 -62.77 -17.50 154.80
N LEU A 331 -63.31 -16.92 153.73
CA LEU A 331 -64.61 -16.24 153.76
C LEU A 331 -65.78 -17.23 153.87
N GLU A 332 -65.74 -18.37 153.17
CA GLU A 332 -66.73 -19.44 153.33
C GLU A 332 -66.69 -20.01 154.75
N LEU A 333 -65.50 -20.26 155.30
CA LEU A 333 -65.34 -20.80 156.65
C LEU A 333 -65.80 -19.80 157.73
N ALA A 334 -65.68 -18.49 157.47
CA ALA A 334 -66.27 -17.45 158.30
C ALA A 334 -67.81 -17.36 158.16
N SER A 335 -68.33 -17.55 156.94
CA SER A 335 -69.76 -17.61 156.65
C SER A 335 -70.42 -18.81 157.33
N ASP A 336 -69.79 -19.99 157.30
CA ASP A 336 -70.30 -21.20 157.92
C ASP A 336 -70.34 -21.06 159.46
N LYS A 337 -69.31 -20.46 160.06
CA LYS A 337 -69.30 -20.15 161.51
C LYS A 337 -70.36 -19.12 161.92
N LEU A 338 -70.69 -18.17 161.05
CA LEU A 338 -71.80 -17.24 161.27
C LEU A 338 -73.17 -17.93 161.14
N SER A 339 -73.30 -18.92 160.24
CA SER A 339 -74.51 -19.73 160.12
C SER A 339 -74.72 -20.65 161.33
N GLU A 340 -73.63 -21.19 161.89
CA GLU A 340 -73.64 -22.04 163.08
C GLU A 340 -73.99 -21.22 164.34
N LEU A 341 -73.51 -19.97 164.44
CA LEU A 341 -73.92 -19.00 165.46
C LEU A 341 -75.41 -18.60 165.32
N ALA A 342 -75.93 -18.47 164.09
CA ALA A 342 -77.34 -18.18 163.85
C ALA A 342 -78.26 -19.36 164.22
N ALA A 343 -77.79 -20.60 164.04
CA ALA A 343 -78.52 -21.81 164.46
C ALA A 343 -78.61 -21.93 165.99
N VAL A 344 -77.50 -21.65 166.70
CA VAL A 344 -77.41 -21.69 168.18
C VAL A 344 -78.24 -20.59 168.84
N VAL A 345 -78.44 -19.44 168.19
CA VAL A 345 -79.32 -18.35 168.67
C VAL A 345 -80.81 -18.67 168.48
N SER A 346 -81.19 -19.54 167.53
CA SER A 346 -82.60 -19.92 167.32
C SER A 346 -83.13 -20.99 168.30
N GLN A 347 -82.23 -21.77 168.93
CA GLN A 347 -82.61 -22.96 169.72
C GLN A 347 -82.71 -22.70 171.24
N GLN A 348 -82.40 -21.47 171.71
CA GLN A 348 -82.57 -21.01 173.09
C GLN A 348 -83.61 -19.88 173.21
N ALA A 349 -84.75 -19.99 172.52
CA ALA A 349 -85.91 -19.09 172.70
C ALA A 349 -87.06 -19.71 173.52
N VAL A 350 -86.91 -20.93 174.07
CA VAL A 350 -87.94 -21.58 174.91
C VAL A 350 -87.32 -22.34 176.10
N GLN A 351 -86.39 -21.70 176.80
CA GLN A 351 -86.40 -21.77 178.25
C GLN A 351 -86.68 -20.37 178.77
N ILE A 352 -87.77 -20.25 179.52
CA ILE A 352 -87.80 -19.40 180.71
C ILE A 352 -87.88 -17.91 180.33
N GLU A 353 -89.06 -17.41 179.97
CA GLU A 353 -90.00 -16.92 180.98
C GLU A 353 -90.21 -17.88 182.17
N GLN A 354 -89.37 -17.74 183.19
CA GLN A 354 -89.89 -17.65 184.55
C GLN A 354 -89.94 -16.16 184.87
N GLY A 355 -91.04 -15.56 184.44
CA GLY A 355 -91.43 -14.19 184.72
C GLY A 355 -92.94 -14.15 184.78
N THR A 356 -93.52 -14.78 185.81
CA THR A 356 -94.94 -14.70 186.16
C THR A 356 -95.34 -13.24 186.33
N ALA A 357 -95.82 -12.69 185.21
CA ALA A 357 -96.77 -11.59 184.99
C ALA A 357 -96.78 -10.46 186.04
N ALA A 358 -96.54 -9.20 185.71
CA ALA A 358 -96.92 -8.55 184.46
C ALA A 358 -96.24 -7.17 184.35
N ILE A 359 -95.49 -6.91 183.28
CA ILE A 359 -95.89 -6.34 181.97
C ILE A 359 -95.39 -4.89 181.89
N ALA A 360 -94.24 -4.73 181.23
CA ALA A 360 -93.99 -3.75 180.15
C ALA A 360 -92.50 -3.37 180.10
N THR A 361 -91.77 -4.08 179.24
CA THR A 361 -90.84 -3.47 178.27
C THR A 361 -89.66 -2.61 178.77
N VAL A 362 -88.45 -3.06 178.42
CA VAL A 362 -87.56 -2.30 177.50
C VAL A 362 -86.98 -0.96 177.99
N GLY A 363 -86.99 -0.66 179.30
CA GLY A 363 -86.44 0.62 179.79
C GLY A 363 -84.92 0.69 179.99
N GLN A 364 -84.31 -0.35 180.56
CA GLN A 364 -83.02 -0.18 181.25
C GLN A 364 -81.81 -0.74 180.48
N GLN A 365 -82.04 -1.70 179.59
CA GLN A 365 -81.02 -2.16 178.65
C GLN A 365 -80.95 -1.31 177.37
N LYS A 366 -81.83 -0.29 177.25
CA LYS A 366 -81.67 0.84 176.34
C LYS A 366 -80.64 1.86 176.87
N ARG A 367 -80.50 2.08 178.20
CA ARG A 367 -79.61 3.13 178.74
C ARG A 367 -78.12 2.82 178.76
N GLN A 368 -77.74 1.56 178.64
CA GLN A 368 -76.33 1.19 178.51
C GLN A 368 -75.91 1.10 177.03
N ILE A 369 -76.88 0.82 176.14
CA ILE A 369 -76.77 1.12 174.71
C ILE A 369 -76.78 2.64 174.49
N ASP A 370 -77.50 3.44 175.29
CA ASP A 370 -77.46 4.90 175.23
C ASP A 370 -76.16 5.47 175.81
N ARG A 371 -75.64 5.05 176.97
CA ARG A 371 -74.37 5.63 177.48
C ARG A 371 -73.13 5.31 176.65
N LEU A 372 -73.10 4.18 175.94
CA LEU A 372 -72.01 3.84 175.02
C LEU A 372 -72.28 4.29 173.57
N SER A 373 -73.53 4.57 173.20
CA SER A 373 -73.86 5.32 171.96
C SER A 373 -73.81 6.84 172.13
N GLU A 374 -73.88 7.37 173.35
CA GLU A 374 -73.81 8.80 173.69
C GLU A 374 -72.37 9.30 173.77
N GLN A 375 -71.39 8.46 174.14
CA GLN A 375 -69.98 8.86 174.09
C GLN A 375 -69.38 8.83 172.66
N LEU A 376 -69.93 8.01 171.77
CA LEU A 376 -69.58 8.01 170.33
C LEU A 376 -70.64 8.72 169.46
N THR A 377 -71.65 9.35 170.08
CA THR A 377 -72.35 10.51 169.50
C THR A 377 -71.89 11.84 170.09
N GLU A 378 -71.21 11.90 171.24
CA GLU A 378 -70.50 13.09 171.71
C GLU A 378 -69.18 13.28 170.96
N ALA A 379 -68.42 12.21 170.66
CA ALA A 379 -67.24 12.31 169.81
C ALA A 379 -67.57 12.39 168.30
N ARG A 380 -68.82 12.13 167.90
CA ARG A 380 -69.33 12.39 166.54
C ARG A 380 -69.98 13.77 166.41
N ASN A 381 -70.22 14.50 167.50
CA ASN A 381 -70.84 15.83 167.47
C ASN A 381 -70.02 16.95 168.12
N ALA A 382 -68.81 16.70 168.62
CA ALA A 382 -67.77 17.73 168.64
C ALA A 382 -67.11 17.77 167.24
N ALA A 383 -67.85 18.32 166.28
CA ALA A 383 -67.46 18.40 164.88
C ALA A 383 -66.09 19.08 164.70
N ASP A 384 -65.25 18.50 163.85
CA ASP A 384 -64.43 19.34 162.99
C ASP A 384 -64.38 18.78 161.54
N PRO A 385 -64.93 19.50 160.55
CA PRO A 385 -64.85 19.19 159.12
C PRO A 385 -63.41 19.08 158.55
N THR A 386 -62.40 19.33 159.36
CA THR A 386 -60.98 19.26 158.96
C THR A 386 -60.43 17.84 158.84
N GLU A 387 -60.98 16.82 159.51
CA GLU A 387 -60.56 15.42 159.29
C GLU A 387 -61.20 14.78 158.05
N LEU A 388 -62.42 15.21 157.67
CA LEU A 388 -63.00 14.92 156.37
C LEU A 388 -62.24 15.62 155.26
N ALA A 389 -61.81 16.88 155.47
CA ALA A 389 -60.91 17.57 154.55
C ALA A 389 -59.54 16.88 154.40
N ARG A 390 -58.98 16.26 155.45
CA ARG A 390 -57.74 15.46 155.36
C ARG A 390 -57.92 14.13 154.64
N LYS A 391 -59.09 13.49 154.74
CA LYS A 391 -59.40 12.25 154.00
C LYS A 391 -59.74 12.54 152.54
N ASP A 392 -60.43 13.64 152.25
CA ASP A 392 -60.67 14.13 150.89
C ASP A 392 -59.37 14.65 150.26
N GLN A 393 -58.45 15.24 151.04
CA GLN A 393 -57.09 15.58 150.60
C GLN A 393 -56.26 14.32 150.27
N ARG A 394 -56.39 13.24 151.06
CA ARG A 394 -55.74 11.95 150.79
C ARG A 394 -56.30 11.26 149.54
N ILE A 395 -57.60 11.38 149.28
CA ILE A 395 -58.26 10.87 148.07
C ILE A 395 -57.91 11.74 146.85
N ALA A 396 -57.77 13.06 147.01
CA ALA A 396 -57.26 13.96 145.98
C ALA A 396 -55.80 13.67 145.63
N GLU A 397 -54.93 13.43 146.62
CA GLU A 397 -53.52 13.03 146.43
C GLU A 397 -53.40 11.69 145.69
N LEU A 398 -54.22 10.69 146.04
CA LEU A 398 -54.24 9.40 145.32
C LEU A 398 -54.87 9.52 143.92
N GLY A 399 -55.82 10.43 143.72
CA GLY A 399 -56.40 10.75 142.41
C GLY A 399 -55.44 11.51 141.49
N GLU A 400 -54.55 12.34 142.06
CA GLU A 400 -53.53 13.08 141.32
C GLU A 400 -52.33 12.17 140.96
N ALA A 401 -51.94 11.26 141.85
CA ALA A 401 -50.98 10.19 141.54
C ALA A 401 -51.46 9.27 140.40
N LEU A 402 -52.77 8.97 140.34
CA LEU A 402 -53.37 8.18 139.25
C LEU A 402 -53.53 8.98 137.95
N ARG A 403 -53.68 10.31 137.98
CA ARG A 403 -53.63 11.15 136.77
C ARG A 403 -52.20 11.35 136.26
N GLN A 404 -51.20 11.47 137.14
CA GLN A 404 -49.78 11.49 136.75
C GLN A 404 -49.34 10.15 136.13
N ALA A 405 -49.83 9.01 136.64
CA ALA A 405 -49.54 7.70 136.04
C ALA A 405 -50.28 7.46 134.71
N ARG A 406 -51.39 8.17 134.44
CA ARG A 406 -52.17 8.05 133.19
C ARG A 406 -51.77 9.06 132.11
N GLY A 407 -50.90 10.01 132.44
CA GLY A 407 -50.35 11.03 131.53
C GLY A 407 -49.10 10.60 130.74
N GLN A 408 -48.61 9.36 130.91
CA GLN A 408 -47.47 8.82 130.15
C GLN A 408 -47.82 7.44 129.57
N SER A 409 -48.65 7.44 128.53
CA SER A 409 -48.75 6.29 127.61
C SER A 409 -47.83 6.59 126.41
N PRO A 410 -46.81 5.76 126.11
CA PRO A 410 -45.92 6.00 124.98
C PRO A 410 -46.45 5.43 123.65
N PRO A 411 -45.93 5.91 122.50
CA PRO A 411 -46.51 5.82 121.15
C PRO A 411 -46.12 4.54 120.38
N ASP A 412 -46.42 3.35 120.92
CA ASP A 412 -45.83 2.09 120.42
C ASP A 412 -46.74 1.27 119.46
N LEU A 413 -47.90 1.82 119.07
CA LEU A 413 -48.78 1.17 118.07
C LEU A 413 -48.63 1.83 116.69
N GLU A 414 -48.57 3.16 116.61
CA GLU A 414 -48.35 3.87 115.34
C GLU A 414 -46.96 3.56 114.75
N ALA A 415 -45.92 3.46 115.59
CA ALA A 415 -44.56 3.10 115.15
C ALA A 415 -44.45 1.67 114.59
N LYS A 416 -45.33 0.75 115.01
CA LYS A 416 -45.36 -0.62 114.47
C LYS A 416 -46.12 -0.72 113.16
N GLU A 417 -47.16 0.09 112.97
CA GLU A 417 -47.87 0.18 111.70
C GLU A 417 -47.01 0.86 110.61
N GLU A 418 -46.23 1.90 110.97
CA GLU A 418 -45.24 2.52 110.06
C GLU A 418 -44.14 1.53 109.62
N ALA A 419 -43.64 0.69 110.54
CA ALA A 419 -42.62 -0.30 110.22
C ALA A 419 -43.15 -1.40 109.25
N ILE A 420 -44.42 -1.78 109.37
CA ILE A 420 -45.05 -2.74 108.46
C ILE A 420 -45.28 -2.11 107.07
N ALA A 421 -45.68 -0.84 107.00
CA ALA A 421 -45.82 -0.11 105.74
C ALA A 421 -44.48 0.01 104.99
N ALA A 422 -43.40 0.36 105.70
CA ALA A 422 -42.06 0.47 105.12
C ALA A 422 -41.54 -0.88 104.57
N LEU A 423 -41.84 -2.00 105.23
CA LEU A 423 -41.47 -3.33 104.74
C LEU A 423 -42.24 -3.74 103.47
N HIS A 424 -43.52 -3.37 103.35
CA HIS A 424 -44.28 -3.63 102.12
C HIS A 424 -43.78 -2.80 100.93
N GLU A 425 -43.37 -1.55 101.16
CA GLU A 425 -42.78 -0.69 100.12
C GLU A 425 -41.42 -1.21 99.64
N ALA A 426 -40.56 -1.66 100.57
CA ALA A 426 -39.28 -2.29 100.24
C ALA A 426 -39.45 -3.59 99.42
N LEU A 427 -40.51 -4.36 99.70
CA LEU A 427 -40.79 -5.59 98.96
C LEU A 427 -41.36 -5.32 97.56
N ALA A 428 -42.13 -4.25 97.38
CA ALA A 428 -42.63 -3.82 96.07
C ALA A 428 -41.50 -3.34 95.14
N THR A 429 -40.57 -2.55 95.66
CA THR A 429 -39.41 -2.07 94.88
C THR A 429 -38.47 -3.20 94.47
N ALA A 430 -38.23 -4.18 95.35
CA ALA A 430 -37.43 -5.37 95.02
C ALA A 430 -38.05 -6.23 93.91
N ARG A 431 -39.38 -6.35 93.83
CA ARG A 431 -40.07 -7.08 92.76
C ARG A 431 -39.93 -6.38 91.40
N LEU A 432 -40.06 -5.06 91.39
CA LEU A 432 -39.99 -4.26 90.16
C LEU A 432 -38.59 -4.29 89.53
N GLN A 433 -37.54 -4.30 90.36
CA GLN A 433 -36.15 -4.49 89.89
C GLN A 433 -35.91 -5.88 89.28
N LEU A 434 -36.57 -6.92 89.82
CA LEU A 434 -36.42 -8.30 89.34
C LEU A 434 -37.12 -8.52 87.99
N GLU A 435 -38.24 -7.83 87.73
CA GLU A 435 -38.91 -7.85 86.42
C GLU A 435 -38.10 -7.11 85.35
N ALA A 436 -37.53 -5.95 85.67
CA ALA A 436 -36.66 -5.20 84.76
C ALA A 436 -35.40 -5.99 84.37
N ALA A 437 -34.81 -6.74 85.31
CA ALA A 437 -33.67 -7.61 85.02
C ALA A 437 -34.04 -8.78 84.07
N ARG A 438 -35.27 -9.30 84.15
CA ARG A 438 -35.73 -10.40 83.26
C ARG A 438 -35.94 -9.93 81.82
N THR A 439 -36.51 -8.75 81.62
CA THR A 439 -36.73 -8.20 80.26
C THR A 439 -35.42 -7.93 79.52
N GLU A 440 -34.37 -7.53 80.25
CA GLU A 440 -33.06 -7.27 79.63
C GLU A 440 -32.35 -8.56 79.20
N VAL A 441 -32.50 -9.65 79.96
CA VAL A 441 -31.98 -10.97 79.57
C VAL A 441 -32.67 -11.51 78.32
N GLU A 442 -33.98 -11.31 78.17
CA GLU A 442 -34.71 -11.72 76.95
C GLU A 442 -34.27 -10.92 75.71
N ARG A 443 -34.03 -9.61 75.87
CA ARG A 443 -33.51 -8.75 74.79
C ARG A 443 -32.16 -9.25 74.28
N LEU A 444 -31.20 -9.49 75.19
CA LEU A 444 -29.86 -9.99 74.83
C LEU A 444 -29.88 -11.37 74.17
N ARG A 445 -30.82 -12.23 74.55
CA ARG A 445 -31.01 -13.55 73.93
C ARG A 445 -31.50 -13.42 72.48
N SER A 446 -32.46 -12.53 72.21
CA SER A 446 -32.96 -12.29 70.85
C SER A 446 -31.89 -11.73 69.91
N GLU A 447 -31.01 -10.86 70.42
CA GLU A 447 -29.86 -10.34 69.67
C GLU A 447 -28.83 -11.44 69.35
N ALA A 448 -28.55 -12.34 70.29
CA ALA A 448 -27.64 -13.47 70.06
C ALA A 448 -28.18 -14.43 68.98
N GLU A 449 -29.48 -14.75 69.01
CA GLU A 449 -30.13 -15.63 68.03
C GLU A 449 -30.08 -15.02 66.61
N SER A 450 -30.32 -13.72 66.46
CA SER A 450 -30.22 -13.03 65.15
C SER A 450 -28.81 -13.11 64.54
N ARG A 451 -27.76 -12.90 65.34
CA ARG A 451 -26.36 -12.97 64.87
C ARG A 451 -25.94 -14.38 64.47
N THR A 452 -26.49 -15.41 65.13
CA THR A 452 -26.23 -16.80 64.74
C THR A 452 -26.91 -17.19 63.42
N ALA A 453 -28.08 -16.61 63.11
CA ALA A 453 -28.77 -16.83 61.84
C ALA A 453 -28.01 -16.20 60.66
N GLU A 454 -27.53 -14.96 60.81
CA GLU A 454 -26.70 -14.28 59.79
C GLU A 454 -25.37 -15.01 59.53
N ALA A 455 -24.74 -15.56 60.58
CA ALA A 455 -23.52 -16.36 60.42
C ALA A 455 -23.75 -17.68 59.66
N ALA A 456 -24.93 -18.30 59.82
CA ALA A 456 -25.28 -19.53 59.13
C ALA A 456 -25.57 -19.31 57.63
N GLU A 457 -26.17 -18.17 57.26
CA GLU A 457 -26.45 -17.81 55.86
C GLU A 457 -25.15 -17.55 55.08
N ASN A 458 -24.21 -16.79 55.66
CA ASN A 458 -22.90 -16.53 55.07
C ASN A 458 -22.05 -17.80 54.90
N ALA A 459 -22.18 -18.79 55.79
CA ALA A 459 -21.51 -20.09 55.65
C ALA A 459 -22.09 -20.93 54.50
N GLY A 460 -23.37 -20.75 54.17
CA GLY A 460 -24.05 -21.42 53.06
C GLY A 460 -23.54 -20.97 51.68
N GLU A 461 -23.35 -19.66 51.49
CA GLU A 461 -22.83 -19.09 50.24
C GLU A 461 -21.38 -19.52 49.96
N ALA A 462 -20.52 -19.53 50.99
CA ALA A 462 -19.15 -20.03 50.89
C ALA A 462 -19.08 -21.53 50.52
N GLY A 463 -20.08 -22.31 50.95
CA GLY A 463 -20.21 -23.73 50.60
C GLY A 463 -20.59 -23.96 49.12
N ALA A 464 -21.40 -23.09 48.53
CA ALA A 464 -21.79 -23.19 47.12
C ALA A 464 -20.61 -22.90 46.17
N SER A 465 -19.79 -21.88 46.47
CA SER A 465 -18.59 -21.57 45.70
C SER A 465 -17.55 -22.68 45.76
N ARG A 466 -17.37 -23.35 46.91
CA ARG A 466 -16.45 -24.49 47.03
C ARG A 466 -16.84 -25.66 46.13
N ARG A 467 -18.13 -26.02 46.06
CA ARG A 467 -18.61 -27.10 45.18
C ARG A 467 -18.42 -26.79 43.70
N GLN A 468 -18.54 -25.51 43.32
CA GLN A 468 -18.30 -25.08 41.94
C GLN A 468 -16.82 -25.19 41.56
N HIS A 469 -15.90 -24.85 42.47
CA HIS A 469 -14.46 -25.03 42.24
C HIS A 469 -14.05 -26.51 42.20
N GLU A 470 -14.65 -27.34 43.05
CA GLU A 470 -14.39 -28.79 43.07
C GLU A 470 -14.82 -29.47 41.75
N ALA A 471 -15.99 -29.10 41.21
CA ALA A 471 -16.46 -29.58 39.90
C ALA A 471 -15.57 -29.12 38.73
N GLN A 472 -14.96 -27.92 38.83
CA GLN A 472 -14.02 -27.43 37.80
C GLN A 472 -12.68 -28.17 37.86
N ILE A 473 -12.21 -28.52 39.06
CA ILE A 473 -10.98 -29.29 39.23
C ILE A 473 -11.16 -30.71 38.67
N GLU A 474 -12.31 -31.34 38.89
CA GLU A 474 -12.63 -32.68 38.37
C GLU A 474 -12.77 -32.72 36.83
N ALA A 475 -13.33 -31.67 36.23
CA ALA A 475 -13.39 -31.53 34.77
C ALA A 475 -12.00 -31.32 34.14
N LEU A 476 -11.08 -30.67 34.86
CA LEU A 476 -9.71 -30.47 34.39
C LEU A 476 -8.86 -31.73 34.56
N SER A 477 -9.03 -32.50 35.64
CA SER A 477 -8.30 -33.76 35.83
C SER A 477 -8.68 -34.81 34.79
N THR A 478 -9.98 -34.95 34.47
CA THR A 478 -10.44 -35.85 33.40
C THR A 478 -9.89 -35.46 32.03
N ARG A 479 -9.77 -34.16 31.75
CA ARG A 479 -9.16 -33.67 30.50
C ARG A 479 -7.66 -33.93 30.41
N ILE A 480 -6.94 -33.86 31.54
CA ILE A 480 -5.51 -34.20 31.60
C ILE A 480 -5.31 -35.70 31.34
N GLU A 481 -6.13 -36.56 31.94
CA GLU A 481 -6.07 -38.02 31.71
C GLU A 481 -6.35 -38.41 30.25
N GLU A 482 -7.31 -37.76 29.58
CA GLU A 482 -7.56 -37.96 28.14
C GLU A 482 -6.34 -37.59 27.28
N LEU A 483 -5.71 -36.46 27.58
CA LEU A 483 -4.54 -35.97 26.84
C LEU A 483 -3.31 -36.83 27.09
N GLU A 484 -3.11 -37.32 28.31
CA GLU A 484 -2.04 -38.28 28.63
C GLU A 484 -2.26 -39.62 27.91
N GLY A 485 -3.51 -40.07 27.78
CA GLY A 485 -3.89 -41.24 26.98
C GLY A 485 -3.60 -41.06 25.49
N GLU A 486 -3.94 -39.90 24.90
CA GLU A 486 -3.62 -39.57 23.51
C GLU A 486 -2.11 -39.50 23.26
N LEU A 487 -1.33 -38.95 24.20
CA LEU A 487 0.13 -38.89 24.12
C LEU A 487 0.77 -40.27 24.24
N HIS A 488 0.25 -41.14 25.11
CA HIS A 488 0.71 -42.52 25.25
C HIS A 488 0.44 -43.34 23.98
N ASN A 489 -0.75 -43.21 23.41
CA ASN A 489 -1.13 -43.88 22.16
C ASN A 489 -0.34 -43.35 20.96
N ALA A 490 -0.07 -42.04 20.92
CA ALA A 490 0.78 -41.43 19.89
C ALA A 490 2.23 -41.91 19.98
N ARG A 491 2.79 -42.03 21.20
CA ARG A 491 4.15 -42.56 21.41
C ARG A 491 4.25 -44.04 21.06
N GLN A 492 3.28 -44.87 21.46
CA GLN A 492 3.25 -46.28 21.06
C GLN A 492 3.10 -46.45 19.53
N ALA A 493 2.29 -45.61 18.88
CA ALA A 493 2.19 -45.60 17.42
C ALA A 493 3.48 -45.10 16.74
N GLN A 494 4.23 -44.20 17.39
CA GLN A 494 5.50 -43.68 16.89
C GLN A 494 6.64 -44.69 17.05
N GLU A 495 6.69 -45.42 18.17
CA GLU A 495 7.66 -46.50 18.42
C GLU A 495 7.40 -47.73 17.54
N ALA A 496 6.12 -48.08 17.32
CA ALA A 496 5.74 -49.15 16.40
C ALA A 496 6.07 -48.82 14.93
N ASN A 497 6.02 -47.54 14.55
CA ASN A 497 6.36 -47.09 13.19
C ASN A 497 7.85 -46.78 12.99
N ALA A 498 8.61 -46.46 14.05
CA ALA A 498 10.05 -46.23 13.96
C ALA A 498 10.88 -47.53 13.80
N ALA A 499 10.30 -48.69 14.13
CA ALA A 499 10.97 -49.99 14.05
C ALA A 499 10.82 -50.72 12.69
N ALA A 500 10.06 -50.18 11.71
CA ALA A 500 9.60 -50.96 10.56
C ALA A 500 9.77 -50.32 9.16
N ASN A 501 10.80 -49.49 8.94
CA ASN A 501 11.39 -49.07 7.65
C ASN A 501 11.31 -47.56 7.32
N ASP A 502 12.43 -47.11 6.73
CA ASP A 502 12.61 -45.93 5.88
C ASP A 502 11.34 -45.56 5.09
N SER A 503 10.83 -44.34 5.31
CA SER A 503 9.69 -43.80 4.55
C SER A 503 9.58 -42.27 4.61
N THR A 504 10.63 -41.55 4.24
CA THR A 504 10.55 -40.09 4.00
C THR A 504 9.68 -39.73 2.78
N GLU A 505 9.32 -40.67 1.91
CA GLU A 505 8.42 -40.43 0.76
C GLU A 505 6.92 -40.57 1.09
N LEU A 506 6.54 -41.17 2.21
CA LEU A 506 5.14 -41.46 2.53
C LEU A 506 4.46 -40.35 3.36
N ALA A 507 5.25 -39.53 4.05
CA ALA A 507 4.76 -38.36 4.81
C ALA A 507 4.32 -37.19 3.90
N VAL A 508 4.95 -37.00 2.73
CA VAL A 508 4.58 -35.95 1.77
C VAL A 508 3.33 -36.35 0.96
N ALA A 509 3.17 -37.62 0.60
CA ALA A 509 2.03 -38.11 -0.17
C ALA A 509 0.69 -38.17 0.61
N LEU A 510 0.73 -38.22 1.95
CA LEU A 510 -0.48 -38.21 2.81
C LEU A 510 -0.94 -36.79 3.18
N GLN A 511 -0.04 -35.80 3.16
CA GLN A 511 -0.39 -34.41 3.44
C GLN A 511 -1.08 -33.73 2.23
N GLU A 512 -0.75 -34.14 1.00
CA GLU A 512 -1.38 -33.63 -0.23
C GLU A 512 -2.78 -34.24 -0.50
N LYS A 513 -2.99 -35.51 -0.15
CA LYS A 513 -4.30 -36.20 -0.33
C LYS A 513 -5.36 -35.83 0.73
N SER A 514 -4.94 -35.39 1.93
CA SER A 514 -5.88 -34.99 2.98
C SER A 514 -6.50 -33.60 2.75
N GLN A 515 -5.79 -32.69 2.06
CA GLN A 515 -6.33 -31.37 1.69
C GLN A 515 -7.29 -31.42 0.50
N HIS A 516 -7.10 -32.35 -0.45
CA HIS A 516 -7.97 -32.46 -1.62
C HIS A 516 -9.33 -33.13 -1.33
N ILE A 517 -9.41 -33.99 -0.31
CA ILE A 517 -10.65 -34.67 0.12
C ILE A 517 -11.57 -33.73 0.94
N GLN A 518 -11.00 -32.78 1.68
CA GLN A 518 -11.77 -31.83 2.50
C GLN A 518 -12.51 -30.77 1.67
N LEU A 519 -11.99 -30.37 0.50
CA LEU A 519 -12.66 -29.40 -0.38
C LEU A 519 -13.77 -30.02 -1.26
N VAL A 520 -13.61 -31.28 -1.69
CA VAL A 520 -14.60 -31.98 -2.54
C VAL A 520 -15.82 -32.44 -1.72
N ALA A 521 -15.65 -32.80 -0.44
CA ALA A 521 -16.75 -33.15 0.46
C ALA A 521 -17.65 -31.94 0.83
N ALA A 522 -17.08 -30.73 0.89
CA ALA A 522 -17.83 -29.51 1.17
C ALA A 522 -18.68 -29.04 -0.04
N HIS A 523 -18.22 -29.26 -1.27
CA HIS A 523 -18.93 -28.82 -2.48
C HIS A 523 -20.10 -29.74 -2.88
N LEU A 524 -19.99 -31.05 -2.66
CA LEU A 524 -21.04 -32.02 -3.00
C LEU A 524 -22.25 -31.99 -2.04
N ARG A 525 -22.04 -31.61 -0.76
CA ARG A 525 -23.13 -31.44 0.22
C ARG A 525 -24.03 -30.23 -0.09
N ARG A 526 -23.50 -29.16 -0.69
CA ARG A 526 -24.26 -27.94 -1.05
C ARG A 526 -25.07 -28.09 -2.35
N ARG A 527 -24.62 -28.91 -3.29
CA ARG A 527 -25.31 -29.11 -4.58
C ARG A 527 -26.48 -30.08 -4.48
N ARG A 528 -26.38 -31.11 -3.62
CA ARG A 528 -27.43 -32.12 -3.41
C ARG A 528 -28.70 -31.55 -2.76
N SER A 529 -28.56 -30.57 -1.85
CA SER A 529 -29.70 -29.94 -1.17
C SER A 529 -30.47 -28.94 -2.05
N ARG A 530 -29.82 -28.30 -3.04
CA ARG A 530 -30.49 -27.39 -3.99
C ARG A 530 -31.31 -28.12 -5.06
N LEU A 531 -30.82 -29.25 -5.57
CA LEU A 531 -31.51 -30.01 -6.63
C LEU A 531 -32.76 -30.76 -6.15
N GLN A 532 -32.83 -31.13 -4.86
CA GLN A 532 -34.03 -31.75 -4.30
C GLN A 532 -35.20 -30.75 -4.13
N ARG A 533 -34.93 -29.47 -3.86
CA ARG A 533 -35.98 -28.44 -3.75
C ARG A 533 -36.59 -28.03 -5.10
N VAL A 534 -35.78 -27.96 -6.15
CA VAL A 534 -36.27 -27.57 -7.48
C VAL A 534 -37.12 -28.67 -8.12
N ARG A 535 -36.82 -29.95 -7.86
CA ARG A 535 -37.62 -31.07 -8.37
C ARG A 535 -38.98 -31.21 -7.69
N GLN A 536 -39.12 -30.77 -6.45
CA GLN A 536 -40.42 -30.76 -5.75
C GLN A 536 -41.34 -29.62 -6.21
N LEU A 537 -40.79 -28.52 -6.74
CA LEU A 537 -41.57 -27.38 -7.24
C LEU A 537 -42.02 -27.50 -8.71
N LEU A 538 -41.46 -28.44 -9.47
CA LEU A 538 -41.85 -28.70 -10.86
C LEU A 538 -42.80 -29.88 -11.02
N ALA A 539 -42.99 -30.70 -9.98
CA ALA A 539 -43.89 -31.86 -10.01
C ALA A 539 -45.35 -31.53 -9.63
N SER A 540 -45.66 -30.28 -9.28
CA SER A 540 -46.99 -29.84 -8.86
C SER A 540 -47.58 -28.79 -9.80
N ARG A 541 -47.89 -29.18 -11.05
CA ARG A 541 -48.84 -28.45 -11.91
C ARG A 541 -49.42 -29.32 -13.04
N PRO A 542 -50.71 -29.70 -12.98
CA PRO A 542 -51.48 -30.08 -14.17
C PRO A 542 -52.76 -29.25 -14.35
N ALA A 543 -53.41 -29.47 -15.51
CA ALA A 543 -54.70 -28.96 -16.03
C ALA A 543 -54.59 -27.67 -16.87
N SER A 544 -54.97 -27.58 -18.16
CA SER A 544 -56.09 -28.11 -18.98
C SER A 544 -57.00 -26.94 -19.40
N ALA A 545 -57.12 -26.70 -20.71
CA ALA A 545 -58.24 -26.03 -21.43
C ALA A 545 -57.69 -25.56 -22.81
N ALA A 546 -58.38 -25.63 -23.93
CA ALA A 546 -59.69 -26.15 -24.29
C ALA A 546 -59.71 -26.27 -25.82
N SER A 547 -60.47 -27.24 -26.32
CA SER A 547 -60.71 -27.51 -27.74
C SER A 547 -61.98 -26.82 -28.24
N ASP A 548 -62.06 -26.76 -29.57
CA ASP A 548 -63.25 -26.76 -30.43
C ASP A 548 -64.17 -25.53 -30.46
N VAL A 549 -64.47 -25.07 -31.69
CA VAL A 549 -65.75 -25.34 -32.36
C VAL A 549 -65.68 -24.82 -33.80
N ALA A 550 -65.95 -25.72 -34.75
CA ALA A 550 -66.27 -25.42 -36.14
C ALA A 550 -67.79 -25.29 -36.30
N LEU A 551 -68.27 -24.47 -37.25
CA LEU A 551 -69.31 -24.83 -38.25
C LEU A 551 -69.72 -23.65 -39.13
N THR A 552 -69.66 -23.90 -40.46
CA THR A 552 -70.52 -23.39 -41.56
C THR A 552 -70.54 -21.89 -41.87
N GLY A 553 -70.38 -21.40 -43.10
CA GLY A 553 -70.58 -22.01 -44.41
C GLY A 553 -71.52 -21.11 -45.22
N ARG A 554 -71.04 -20.56 -46.35
CA ARG A 554 -71.71 -19.60 -47.26
C ARG A 554 -71.62 -18.10 -46.92
N ALA A 555 -70.40 -17.63 -46.63
CA ALA A 555 -69.95 -16.29 -47.01
C ALA A 555 -68.55 -16.33 -47.68
N ALA A 556 -68.15 -17.55 -48.12
CA ALA A 556 -66.76 -17.88 -48.46
C ALA A 556 -66.31 -17.36 -49.84
N ALA A 557 -67.21 -17.26 -50.83
CA ALA A 557 -66.78 -16.93 -52.20
C ALA A 557 -66.46 -15.44 -52.42
N ALA A 558 -67.05 -14.52 -51.66
CA ALA A 558 -66.75 -13.08 -51.73
C ALA A 558 -65.70 -12.65 -50.69
N ALA A 559 -65.53 -13.43 -49.62
CA ALA A 559 -64.45 -13.26 -48.66
C ALA A 559 -63.11 -13.77 -49.20
N ASP A 560 -63.08 -14.80 -50.05
CA ASP A 560 -61.83 -15.36 -50.58
C ASP A 560 -61.07 -14.42 -51.54
N GLU A 561 -61.76 -13.58 -52.33
CA GLU A 561 -61.11 -12.63 -53.24
C GLU A 561 -60.61 -11.37 -52.51
N LEU A 562 -61.38 -10.86 -51.53
CA LEU A 562 -60.91 -9.81 -50.63
C LEU A 562 -59.82 -10.34 -49.69
N GLN A 563 -59.89 -11.58 -49.22
CA GLN A 563 -58.81 -12.22 -48.47
C GLN A 563 -57.58 -12.44 -49.34
N ALA A 564 -57.69 -12.74 -50.63
CA ALA A 564 -56.52 -12.85 -51.50
C ALA A 564 -55.79 -11.50 -51.62
N ARG A 565 -56.51 -10.40 -51.85
CA ARG A 565 -55.93 -9.04 -51.92
C ARG A 565 -55.43 -8.53 -50.56
N TYR A 566 -56.13 -8.84 -49.48
CA TYR A 566 -55.65 -8.58 -48.12
C TYR A 566 -54.44 -9.45 -47.78
N LYS A 567 -54.35 -10.69 -48.26
CA LYS A 567 -53.17 -11.56 -48.09
C LYS A 567 -51.97 -11.02 -48.87
N GLU A 568 -52.16 -10.47 -50.06
CA GLU A 568 -51.07 -9.86 -50.83
C GLU A 568 -50.59 -8.54 -50.21
N LEU A 569 -51.50 -7.67 -49.75
CA LEU A 569 -51.13 -6.46 -49.01
C LEU A 569 -50.52 -6.78 -47.65
N ALA A 570 -51.06 -7.77 -46.94
CA ALA A 570 -50.47 -8.27 -45.71
C ALA A 570 -49.08 -8.87 -45.96
N GLN A 571 -48.86 -9.59 -47.06
CA GLN A 571 -47.53 -10.10 -47.42
C GLN A 571 -46.54 -8.99 -47.76
N LEU A 572 -46.98 -7.87 -48.37
CA LEU A 572 -46.12 -6.73 -48.66
C LEU A 572 -45.82 -5.90 -47.41
N GLU A 573 -46.79 -5.70 -46.53
CA GLU A 573 -46.58 -5.09 -45.22
C GLU A 573 -45.70 -5.97 -44.34
N GLU A 574 -45.88 -7.28 -44.38
CA GLU A 574 -45.05 -8.26 -43.68
C GLU A 574 -43.61 -8.23 -44.23
N ARG A 575 -43.40 -8.12 -45.55
CA ARG A 575 -42.06 -7.93 -46.13
C ARG A 575 -41.42 -6.60 -45.76
N ARG A 576 -42.19 -5.51 -45.67
CA ARG A 576 -41.68 -4.20 -45.24
C ARG A 576 -41.35 -4.18 -43.75
N LEU A 577 -42.18 -4.82 -42.93
CA LEU A 577 -41.93 -5.01 -41.51
C LEU A 577 -40.72 -5.92 -41.30
N GLN A 578 -40.57 -6.99 -42.08
CA GLN A 578 -39.39 -7.86 -42.06
C GLN A 578 -38.13 -7.09 -42.47
N LEU A 579 -38.17 -6.23 -43.49
CA LEU A 579 -36.99 -5.42 -43.87
C LEU A 579 -36.67 -4.36 -42.80
N ALA A 580 -37.67 -3.69 -42.23
CA ALA A 580 -37.47 -2.75 -41.14
C ALA A 580 -36.97 -3.44 -39.86
N GLU A 581 -37.43 -4.67 -39.60
CA GLU A 581 -36.99 -5.51 -38.50
C GLU A 581 -35.58 -6.03 -38.72
N VAL A 582 -35.21 -6.42 -39.94
CA VAL A 582 -33.84 -6.79 -40.31
C VAL A 582 -32.90 -5.59 -40.21
N GLN A 583 -33.32 -4.40 -40.66
CA GLN A 583 -32.52 -3.17 -40.49
C GLN A 583 -32.36 -2.79 -39.02
N ARG A 584 -33.42 -2.90 -38.20
CA ARG A 584 -33.32 -2.68 -36.76
C ARG A 584 -32.50 -3.75 -36.06
N PHE A 585 -32.56 -5.00 -36.50
CA PHE A 585 -31.77 -6.10 -35.98
C PHE A 585 -30.30 -5.95 -36.36
N LEU A 586 -30.00 -5.48 -37.58
CA LEU A 586 -28.65 -5.13 -38.02
C LEU A 586 -28.10 -3.94 -37.23
N ALA A 587 -28.85 -2.84 -37.11
CA ALA A 587 -28.42 -1.69 -36.31
C ALA A 587 -28.26 -2.04 -34.82
N ALA A 588 -29.15 -2.87 -34.27
CA ALA A 588 -29.05 -3.34 -32.89
C ALA A 588 -27.89 -4.33 -32.69
N SER A 589 -27.64 -5.22 -33.66
CA SER A 589 -26.53 -6.17 -33.61
C SER A 589 -25.20 -5.48 -33.85
N GLU A 590 -25.11 -4.48 -34.71
CA GLU A 590 -23.92 -3.64 -34.90
C GLU A 590 -23.65 -2.79 -33.65
N ALA A 591 -24.67 -2.15 -33.06
CA ALA A 591 -24.52 -1.44 -31.79
C ALA A 591 -24.11 -2.38 -30.64
N GLN A 592 -24.60 -3.62 -30.61
CA GLN A 592 -24.16 -4.63 -29.64
C GLN A 592 -22.75 -5.14 -29.94
N MET A 593 -22.36 -5.29 -31.20
CA MET A 593 -21.03 -5.73 -31.61
C MET A 593 -19.99 -4.65 -31.31
N VAL A 594 -20.28 -3.39 -31.64
CA VAL A 594 -19.48 -2.22 -31.28
C VAL A 594 -19.35 -2.10 -29.76
N ARG A 595 -20.43 -2.27 -28.99
CA ARG A 595 -20.34 -2.27 -27.50
C ARG A 595 -19.52 -3.44 -26.94
N ARG A 596 -19.58 -4.62 -27.56
CA ARG A 596 -18.78 -5.79 -27.17
C ARG A 596 -17.32 -5.66 -27.57
N TRP A 597 -17.01 -4.95 -28.66
CA TRP A 597 -15.65 -4.83 -29.21
C TRP A 597 -14.93 -3.57 -28.72
N ALA A 598 -15.65 -2.50 -28.37
CA ALA A 598 -15.09 -1.26 -27.84
C ALA A 598 -14.62 -1.40 -26.39
N ARG A 599 -15.35 -2.17 -25.55
CA ARG A 599 -14.98 -2.40 -24.15
C ARG A 599 -13.60 -3.03 -23.94
N PRO A 600 -13.23 -4.13 -24.62
CA PRO A 600 -11.88 -4.70 -24.46
C PRO A 600 -10.80 -3.78 -25.03
N ARG A 601 -11.05 -3.06 -26.13
CA ARG A 601 -10.05 -2.16 -26.74
C ARG A 601 -9.77 -0.92 -25.88
N ALA A 602 -10.79 -0.36 -25.22
CA ALA A 602 -10.60 0.74 -24.29
C ALA A 602 -9.77 0.32 -23.06
N VAL A 603 -10.02 -0.88 -22.52
CA VAL A 603 -9.21 -1.41 -21.40
C VAL A 603 -7.76 -1.64 -21.82
N VAL A 604 -7.55 -2.25 -22.99
CA VAL A 604 -6.19 -2.50 -23.52
C VAL A 604 -5.43 -1.19 -23.75
N THR A 605 -6.07 -0.16 -24.29
CA THR A 605 -5.43 1.16 -24.50
C THR A 605 -5.06 1.84 -23.18
N VAL A 606 -5.93 1.81 -22.17
CA VAL A 606 -5.62 2.34 -20.84
C VAL A 606 -4.44 1.59 -20.21
N VAL A 607 -4.41 0.25 -20.33
CA VAL A 607 -3.28 -0.56 -19.83
C VAL A 607 -1.98 -0.19 -20.54
N TRP A 608 -2.01 0.01 -21.87
CA TRP A 608 -0.83 0.46 -22.61
C TRP A 608 -0.35 1.86 -22.20
N PHE A 609 -1.26 2.81 -21.95
CA PHE A 609 -0.88 4.13 -21.43
C PHE A 609 -0.30 4.07 -20.02
N ALA A 610 -0.83 3.19 -19.16
CA ALA A 610 -0.30 2.97 -17.81
C ALA A 610 1.10 2.34 -17.86
N LEU A 611 1.31 1.35 -18.75
CA LEU A 611 2.62 0.72 -18.96
C LEU A 611 3.63 1.74 -19.51
N LEU A 612 3.23 2.54 -20.50
CA LEU A 612 4.05 3.62 -21.02
C LEU A 612 4.42 4.64 -19.94
N ALA A 613 3.46 5.06 -19.11
CA ALA A 613 3.72 5.94 -17.97
C ALA A 613 4.73 5.32 -17.00
N GLY A 614 4.59 4.03 -16.68
CA GLY A 614 5.54 3.30 -15.84
C GLY A 614 6.97 3.29 -16.40
N VAL A 615 7.11 3.03 -17.72
CA VAL A 615 8.42 3.04 -18.40
C VAL A 615 9.03 4.44 -18.39
N VAL A 616 8.25 5.48 -18.69
CA VAL A 616 8.76 6.86 -18.67
C VAL A 616 9.13 7.30 -17.26
N ALA A 617 8.36 6.90 -16.24
CA ALA A 617 8.68 7.19 -14.84
C ALA A 617 10.00 6.52 -14.41
N ALA A 618 10.18 5.24 -14.73
CA ALA A 618 11.43 4.52 -14.47
C ALA A 618 12.61 5.18 -15.21
N ALA A 619 12.47 5.44 -16.50
CA ALA A 619 13.51 6.08 -17.32
C ALA A 619 13.87 7.48 -16.77
N SER A 620 12.88 8.26 -16.33
CA SER A 620 13.10 9.59 -15.74
C SER A 620 13.83 9.50 -14.41
N TRP A 621 13.52 8.50 -13.58
CA TRP A 621 14.22 8.26 -12.32
C TRP A 621 15.71 7.92 -12.53
N PHE A 622 16.01 7.04 -13.49
CA PHE A 622 17.39 6.68 -13.83
C PHE A 622 18.14 7.83 -14.51
N ALA A 623 17.50 8.52 -15.46
CA ALA A 623 18.08 9.68 -16.12
C ALA A 623 18.43 10.78 -15.13
N THR A 624 17.58 11.02 -14.12
CA THR A 624 17.87 12.01 -13.07
C THR A 624 19.10 11.61 -12.25
N GLY A 625 19.27 10.32 -11.94
CA GLY A 625 20.46 9.85 -11.23
C GLY A 625 21.76 10.00 -12.04
N TRP A 626 21.67 9.93 -13.37
CA TRP A 626 22.81 10.10 -14.26
C TRP A 626 23.14 11.58 -14.54
N LEU A 627 22.12 12.42 -14.78
CA LEU A 627 22.28 13.85 -15.06
C LEU A 627 22.60 14.67 -13.81
N PHE A 628 22.11 14.24 -12.65
CA PHE A 628 22.28 14.94 -11.38
C PHE A 628 22.77 13.93 -10.34
N PRO A 629 24.06 13.54 -10.40
CA PRO A 629 24.63 12.66 -9.40
C PRO A 629 24.42 13.26 -8.01
N GLN A 630 23.77 12.49 -7.14
CA GLN A 630 23.49 12.93 -5.79
C GLN A 630 24.81 13.06 -5.02
N PRO A 631 25.01 14.14 -4.24
CA PRO A 631 26.12 14.19 -3.32
C PRO A 631 25.95 13.04 -2.33
N VAL A 632 26.98 12.22 -2.24
CA VAL A 632 27.12 11.13 -1.31
C VAL A 632 27.64 11.70 -0.01
N THR A 633 26.93 11.45 1.09
CA THR A 633 27.35 11.85 2.43
C THR A 633 28.03 10.68 3.12
N ALA A 634 29.27 10.88 3.55
CA ALA A 634 29.96 9.97 4.45
C ALA A 634 29.94 10.58 5.85
N SER A 635 29.75 9.75 6.88
CA SER A 635 29.95 10.17 8.27
C SER A 635 30.92 9.28 9.03
N VAL A 636 31.56 9.87 10.03
CA VAL A 636 32.43 9.21 10.99
C VAL A 636 32.18 9.81 12.36
N VAL A 637 32.07 8.96 13.38
CA VAL A 637 31.82 9.38 14.75
C VAL A 637 33.12 9.30 15.54
N LEU A 638 33.45 10.39 16.21
CA LEU A 638 34.57 10.50 17.14
C LEU A 638 33.99 10.56 18.56
N GLU A 639 34.60 9.84 19.48
CA GLU A 639 34.23 9.84 20.89
C GLU A 639 35.40 10.34 21.74
N ALA A 640 35.09 11.16 22.74
CA ALA A 640 36.03 11.66 23.71
C ALA A 640 36.40 10.54 24.69
N ARG A 641 37.66 10.08 24.63
CA ARG A 641 38.16 9.02 25.51
C ARG A 641 39.20 9.57 26.47
N THR A 642 38.86 9.58 27.76
CA THR A 642 39.80 9.86 28.84
C THR A 642 40.76 8.67 29.04
N ARG A 643 41.87 8.88 29.76
CA ARG A 643 42.84 7.81 30.07
C ARG A 643 42.19 6.64 30.81
N ASP A 644 41.25 6.95 31.70
CA ASP A 644 40.56 5.98 32.56
C ASP A 644 39.27 5.44 31.95
N ALA A 645 38.98 5.80 30.69
CA ALA A 645 37.74 5.47 29.98
C ALA A 645 36.44 5.90 30.71
N GLN A 646 36.54 6.88 31.61
CA GLN A 646 35.36 7.49 32.22
C GLN A 646 34.69 8.50 31.27
N PRO A 647 33.34 8.57 31.27
CA PRO A 647 32.61 9.58 30.51
C PRO A 647 32.99 10.98 31.01
N LEU A 648 33.13 11.94 30.09
CA LEU A 648 33.41 13.32 30.46
C LEU A 648 32.17 13.94 31.10
N SER A 649 32.38 14.87 32.04
CA SER A 649 31.30 15.74 32.51
C SER A 649 30.72 16.54 31.32
N PRO A 650 29.43 16.90 31.32
CA PRO A 650 28.78 17.63 30.22
C PRO A 650 29.52 18.92 29.81
N GLU A 651 30.05 19.68 30.77
CA GLU A 651 30.81 20.91 30.48
C GLU A 651 32.12 20.62 29.74
N MET A 652 32.89 19.63 30.20
CA MET A 652 34.11 19.19 29.52
C MET A 652 33.81 18.58 28.14
N ALA A 653 32.71 17.83 28.01
CA ALA A 653 32.23 17.28 26.74
C ALA A 653 31.92 18.38 25.72
N ALA A 654 31.18 19.43 26.11
CA ALA A 654 30.87 20.58 25.25
C ALA A 654 32.14 21.34 24.85
N SER A 655 33.08 21.52 25.79
CA SER A 655 34.38 22.16 25.50
C SER A 655 35.21 21.33 24.51
N TRP A 656 35.21 20.00 24.66
CA TRP A 656 35.91 19.07 23.77
C TRP A 656 35.31 19.12 22.35
N GLN A 657 33.98 19.16 22.23
CA GLN A 657 33.29 19.25 20.94
C GLN A 657 33.59 20.56 20.22
N THR A 658 33.43 21.68 20.92
CA THR A 658 33.68 23.03 20.37
C THR A 658 35.12 23.16 19.88
N TRP A 659 36.07 22.64 20.65
CA TRP A 659 37.47 22.66 20.30
C TRP A 659 37.78 21.82 19.05
N HIS A 660 37.25 20.60 18.93
CA HIS A 660 37.48 19.76 17.74
C HIS A 660 36.78 20.31 16.50
N ALA A 661 35.58 20.89 16.64
CA ALA A 661 34.90 21.57 15.53
C ALA A 661 35.71 22.77 15.03
N GLY A 662 36.39 23.49 15.92
CA GLY A 662 37.34 24.55 15.58
C GLY A 662 38.63 24.03 14.94
N LEU A 663 39.20 22.93 15.47
CA LEU A 663 40.45 22.36 14.99
C LEU A 663 40.38 21.91 13.52
N VAL A 664 39.24 21.38 13.07
CA VAL A 664 39.08 20.97 11.67
C VAL A 664 39.14 22.14 10.69
N LYS A 665 38.93 23.38 11.18
CA LYS A 665 39.02 24.62 10.40
C LYS A 665 40.40 25.29 10.49
N ASP A 666 41.30 24.77 11.32
CA ASP A 666 42.64 25.34 11.50
C ASP A 666 43.51 25.08 10.27
N ALA A 667 44.21 26.12 9.78
CA ALA A 667 45.06 26.04 8.60
C ALA A 667 46.18 25.00 8.78
N ALA A 668 46.77 24.91 9.98
CA ALA A 668 47.83 23.94 10.27
C ALA A 668 47.31 22.48 10.22
N PHE A 669 46.07 22.28 10.66
CA PHE A 669 45.39 20.99 10.55
C PHE A 669 45.13 20.64 9.08
N VAL A 670 44.58 21.58 8.31
CA VAL A 670 44.30 21.40 6.88
C VAL A 670 45.56 21.06 6.09
N GLU A 671 46.69 21.73 6.34
CA GLU A 671 47.97 21.40 5.71
C GLU A 671 48.42 19.97 6.03
N THR A 672 48.29 19.54 7.29
CA THR A 672 48.67 18.20 7.72
C THR A 672 47.76 17.13 7.09
N ALA A 673 46.45 17.39 7.01
CA ALA A 673 45.49 16.51 6.38
C ALA A 673 45.70 16.44 4.86
N ALA A 674 45.93 17.58 4.21
CA ALA A 674 46.23 17.68 2.78
C ALA A 674 47.49 16.89 2.41
N LYS A 675 48.57 17.03 3.17
CA LYS A 675 49.80 16.25 2.99
C LYS A 675 49.55 14.74 3.06
N ARG A 676 48.75 14.28 4.02
CA ARG A 676 48.38 12.85 4.13
C ARG A 676 47.50 12.37 2.97
N LEU A 677 46.66 13.24 2.42
CA LEU A 677 45.86 12.94 1.23
C LEU A 677 46.72 12.90 -0.03
N GLU A 678 47.74 13.75 -0.12
CA GLU A 678 48.75 13.74 -1.17
C GLU A 678 49.59 12.45 -1.13
N ASP A 679 50.03 12.02 0.06
CA ASP A 679 50.75 10.74 0.25
C ASP A 679 49.92 9.54 -0.22
N ARG A 680 48.58 9.63 -0.12
CA ARG A 680 47.61 8.64 -0.61
C ARG A 680 47.22 8.81 -2.08
N ARG A 681 47.83 9.77 -2.78
CA ARG A 681 47.57 10.11 -4.19
C ARG A 681 46.12 10.52 -4.47
N MET A 682 45.45 11.20 -3.53
CA MET A 682 44.06 11.64 -3.64
C MET A 682 43.88 12.91 -4.50
N GLY A 683 44.68 13.06 -5.57
CA GLY A 683 44.58 14.14 -6.55
C GLY A 683 44.48 15.54 -5.94
N ASP A 684 43.45 16.29 -6.35
CA ASP A 684 43.22 17.68 -5.94
C ASP A 684 43.04 17.86 -4.42
N TRP A 685 42.66 16.80 -3.69
CA TRP A 685 42.51 16.85 -2.23
C TRP A 685 43.84 16.96 -1.49
N GLY A 686 44.97 16.71 -2.17
CA GLY A 686 46.31 16.94 -1.62
C GLY A 686 46.69 18.42 -1.51
N ARG A 687 45.94 19.32 -2.16
CA ARG A 687 46.20 20.77 -2.12
C ARG A 687 45.50 21.41 -0.92
N PRO A 688 46.22 22.11 -0.02
CA PRO A 688 45.65 22.65 1.21
C PRO A 688 44.54 23.68 0.94
N GLU A 689 44.68 24.53 -0.08
CA GLU A 689 43.66 25.53 -0.46
C GLU A 689 42.34 24.88 -0.92
N VAL A 690 42.45 23.80 -1.72
CA VAL A 690 41.29 23.07 -2.23
C VAL A 690 40.60 22.32 -1.10
N LEU A 691 41.39 21.68 -0.22
CA LEU A 691 40.87 21.00 0.95
C LEU A 691 40.18 21.98 1.91
N ALA A 692 40.80 23.12 2.23
CA ALA A 692 40.21 24.16 3.08
C ALA A 692 38.83 24.60 2.56
N ASN A 693 38.77 24.99 1.28
CA ASN A 693 37.54 25.45 0.64
C ASN A 693 36.46 24.34 0.64
N ARG A 694 36.84 23.08 0.37
CA ARG A 694 35.89 21.96 0.40
C ARG A 694 35.41 21.60 1.80
N LEU A 695 36.28 21.67 2.81
CA LEU A 695 35.87 21.43 4.20
C LEU A 695 34.92 22.51 4.67
N GLU A 696 35.15 23.77 4.30
CA GLU A 696 34.26 24.87 4.65
C GLU A 696 32.83 24.69 4.09
N HIS A 697 32.71 24.23 2.85
CA HIS A 697 31.41 24.11 2.18
C HIS A 697 30.72 22.75 2.37
N ASN A 698 31.48 21.67 2.52
CA ASN A 698 30.95 20.30 2.45
C ASN A 698 31.12 19.50 3.74
N LEU A 699 31.91 19.97 4.71
CA LEU A 699 32.04 19.31 6.00
C LEU A 699 31.13 19.98 7.02
N SER A 700 30.16 19.23 7.52
CA SER A 700 29.37 19.60 8.68
C SER A 700 29.79 18.79 9.89
N THR A 701 29.82 19.44 11.04
CA THR A 701 30.04 18.81 12.34
C THR A 701 28.72 18.76 13.10
N ASP A 702 28.32 17.58 13.52
CA ASP A 702 27.12 17.34 14.32
C ASP A 702 27.49 16.64 15.64
N SER A 703 26.71 16.85 16.68
CA SER A 703 26.94 16.27 18.01
C SER A 703 25.68 15.52 18.45
N ASP A 704 25.66 14.21 18.21
CA ASP A 704 24.50 13.36 18.55
C ASP A 704 24.39 13.11 20.07
N ARG A 705 25.54 13.12 20.78
CA ARG A 705 25.65 12.92 22.23
C ARG A 705 26.79 13.74 22.83
N ASP A 706 26.67 14.07 24.11
CA ASP A 706 27.76 14.71 24.88
C ASP A 706 29.05 13.88 24.78
N GLY A 707 30.14 14.54 24.35
CA GLY A 707 31.44 13.89 24.19
C GLY A 707 31.58 13.08 22.90
N SER A 708 30.59 13.13 22.01
CA SER A 708 30.70 12.61 20.64
C SER A 708 30.68 13.74 19.62
N LEU A 709 31.40 13.57 18.52
CA LEU A 709 31.45 14.48 17.38
C LEU A 709 31.32 13.66 16.10
N ARG A 710 30.24 13.86 15.37
CA ARG A 710 30.00 13.28 14.06
C ARG A 710 30.49 14.25 13.00
N LEU A 711 31.48 13.83 12.21
CA LEU A 711 31.90 14.55 11.03
C LEU A 711 31.13 13.99 9.84
N VAL A 712 30.43 14.84 9.11
CA VAL A 712 29.71 14.47 7.89
C VAL A 712 30.31 15.23 6.72
N LEU A 713 30.78 14.52 5.70
CA LEU A 713 31.37 15.08 4.50
C LEU A 713 30.50 14.74 3.29
N ALA A 714 30.03 15.76 2.59
CA ALA A 714 29.36 15.61 1.29
C ALA A 714 30.39 15.57 0.15
N GLY A 715 30.26 14.60 -0.76
CA GLY A 715 31.13 14.48 -1.94
C GLY A 715 30.44 13.78 -3.10
N GLN A 716 30.99 13.88 -4.30
CA GLN A 716 30.35 13.30 -5.49
C GLN A 716 30.62 11.79 -5.65
N GLU A 717 31.79 11.34 -5.19
CA GLU A 717 32.23 9.97 -5.38
C GLU A 717 32.31 9.23 -4.03
N PRO A 718 31.62 8.10 -3.84
CA PRO A 718 31.54 7.42 -2.55
C PRO A 718 32.93 7.04 -1.98
N GLN A 719 33.77 6.39 -2.79
CA GLN A 719 35.06 5.86 -2.34
C GLN A 719 36.04 6.97 -1.98
N THR A 720 36.06 8.03 -2.80
CA THR A 720 36.89 9.21 -2.56
C THR A 720 36.45 9.93 -1.30
N THR A 721 35.14 10.13 -1.10
CA THR A 721 34.58 10.80 0.08
C THR A 721 34.87 10.02 1.37
N LEU A 722 34.69 8.70 1.36
CA LEU A 722 35.06 7.83 2.49
C LEU A 722 36.55 7.93 2.82
N THR A 723 37.40 7.89 1.79
CA THR A 723 38.86 7.92 1.99
C THR A 723 39.34 9.27 2.51
N VAL A 724 38.76 10.36 2.00
CA VAL A 724 39.05 11.71 2.49
C VAL A 724 38.62 11.84 3.95
N LEU A 725 37.39 11.44 4.28
CA LEU A 725 36.86 11.53 5.64
C LEU A 725 37.64 10.66 6.64
N ASP A 726 38.01 9.43 6.27
CA ASP A 726 38.90 8.58 7.07
C ASP A 726 40.25 9.25 7.35
N THR A 727 40.83 9.88 6.33
CA THR A 727 42.13 10.56 6.47
C THR A 727 42.00 11.76 7.40
N ILE A 728 40.92 12.52 7.28
CA ILE A 728 40.64 13.66 8.16
C ILE A 728 40.42 13.18 9.59
N ALA A 729 39.59 12.15 9.82
CA ALA A 729 39.30 11.62 11.15
C ALA A 729 40.55 11.05 11.84
N THR A 730 41.36 10.29 11.11
CA THR A 730 42.64 9.76 11.64
C THR A 730 43.65 10.88 11.92
N THR A 731 43.66 11.94 11.11
CA THR A 731 44.48 13.14 11.37
C THR A 731 43.99 13.88 12.59
N LEU A 732 42.68 14.04 12.74
CA LEU A 732 42.07 14.69 13.89
C LEU A 732 42.32 13.92 15.17
N ALA A 733 42.20 12.59 15.16
CA ALA A 733 42.53 11.75 16.30
C ALA A 733 44.02 11.83 16.67
N THR A 734 44.92 11.86 15.68
CA THR A 734 46.37 11.99 15.91
C THR A 734 46.71 13.36 16.52
N GLU A 735 46.15 14.43 15.96
CA GLU A 735 46.44 15.79 16.39
C GLU A 735 45.79 16.09 17.74
N SER A 736 44.58 15.59 17.98
CA SER A 736 43.93 15.57 19.28
C SER A 736 44.83 14.92 20.34
N ALA A 737 45.36 13.72 20.06
CA ALA A 737 46.26 13.01 20.97
C ALA A 737 47.55 13.79 21.29
N ARG A 738 48.11 14.52 20.31
CA ARG A 738 49.31 15.37 20.51
C ARG A 738 49.03 16.57 21.42
N GLN A 739 47.80 17.09 21.39
CA GLN A 739 47.43 18.31 22.11
C GLN A 739 46.71 18.05 23.44
N VAL A 740 46.49 16.79 23.84
CA VAL A 740 45.82 16.40 25.11
C VAL A 740 46.38 17.15 26.32
N GLY A 741 47.71 17.25 26.44
CA GLY A 741 48.35 17.89 27.61
C GLY A 741 48.18 19.41 27.69
N LYS A 742 47.73 20.06 26.62
CA LYS A 742 47.49 21.52 26.58
C LYS A 742 46.05 21.89 26.89
N ARG A 743 45.16 20.89 27.05
CA ARG A 743 43.73 21.12 27.21
C ARG A 743 43.26 20.73 28.62
N PRO A 744 42.29 21.45 29.19
CA PRO A 744 41.80 21.20 30.54
C PRO A 744 41.01 19.90 30.68
N ASP A 745 40.43 19.39 29.60
CA ASP A 745 39.58 18.19 29.59
C ASP A 745 40.38 16.87 29.52
N GLY A 746 41.64 16.91 29.10
CA GLY A 746 42.55 15.75 29.09
C GLY A 746 42.09 14.55 28.23
N ALA A 747 41.07 14.71 27.39
CA ALA A 747 40.51 13.63 26.58
C ALA A 747 41.04 13.66 25.14
N ARG A 748 41.36 12.48 24.61
CA ARG A 748 41.73 12.29 23.19
C ARG A 748 40.51 11.91 22.37
N ALA A 749 40.50 12.27 21.10
CA ALA A 749 39.52 11.75 20.15
C ALA A 749 39.86 10.30 19.76
N ALA A 750 38.93 9.38 20.04
CA ALA A 750 38.95 8.02 19.55
C ALA A 750 37.92 7.89 18.42
N ILE A 751 38.27 7.18 17.36
CA ILE A 751 37.35 6.96 16.24
C ILE A 751 36.48 5.74 16.56
N LEU A 752 35.17 5.87 16.44
CA LEU A 752 34.21 4.79 16.68
C LEU A 752 33.84 4.11 15.35
N GLY A 753 33.51 2.81 15.38
CA GLY A 753 32.98 2.10 14.21
C GLY A 753 34.04 1.56 13.25
N GLU A 754 35.11 0.98 13.77
CA GLU A 754 36.12 0.28 12.95
C GLU A 754 35.46 -0.81 12.10
N LYS A 755 35.52 -0.67 10.77
CA LYS A 755 35.06 -1.67 9.80
C LYS A 755 36.26 -2.24 9.06
N GLN A 756 36.45 -3.55 9.19
CA GLN A 756 37.45 -4.27 8.40
C GLN A 756 36.93 -4.46 6.98
N THR A 757 37.45 -3.68 6.04
CA THR A 757 37.25 -3.89 4.61
C THR A 757 38.44 -4.70 4.09
N PRO A 758 38.30 -5.60 3.11
CA PRO A 758 39.42 -6.39 2.61
C PRO A 758 40.62 -5.53 2.25
N GLY A 759 41.72 -5.66 3.00
CA GLY A 759 42.97 -4.90 2.80
C GLY A 759 43.03 -3.50 3.42
N ARG A 760 42.00 -3.01 4.12
CA ARG A 760 42.03 -1.69 4.79
C ARG A 760 41.04 -1.57 5.96
N ILE A 761 41.51 -0.94 7.04
CA ILE A 761 40.64 -0.47 8.13
C ILE A 761 39.98 0.84 7.69
N ALA A 762 38.66 0.85 7.60
CA ALA A 762 37.85 2.02 7.30
C ALA A 762 37.00 2.40 8.53
N TYR A 763 36.83 3.69 8.77
CA TYR A 763 36.05 4.19 9.91
C TYR A 763 34.81 4.95 9.45
N ALA A 764 34.90 5.64 8.32
CA ALA A 764 33.80 6.33 7.69
C ALA A 764 32.79 5.32 7.13
N SER A 765 31.51 5.63 7.29
CA SER A 765 30.42 4.92 6.63
C SER A 765 29.63 5.85 5.73
N LEU A 766 29.12 5.32 4.63
CA LEU A 766 28.16 6.02 3.79
C LEU A 766 26.85 6.09 4.56
N ASP A 767 26.38 7.31 4.81
CA ASP A 767 25.03 7.48 5.34
C ASP A 767 24.05 7.15 4.21
N ALA A 768 22.98 6.43 4.55
CA ALA A 768 21.88 6.23 3.63
C ALA A 768 21.29 7.61 3.32
N VAL A 769 21.61 8.13 2.14
CA VAL A 769 21.15 9.46 1.72
C VAL A 769 19.62 9.45 1.75
N PRO A 770 18.97 10.24 2.63
CA PRO A 770 17.52 10.36 2.60
C PRO A 770 17.11 10.82 1.20
N VAL A 771 16.04 10.25 0.66
CA VAL A 771 15.59 10.57 -0.71
C VAL A 771 15.42 12.07 -0.83
N ASP A 772 16.34 12.71 -1.56
CA ASP A 772 16.39 14.15 -1.70
C ASP A 772 15.09 14.64 -2.36
N PRO A 773 14.32 15.52 -1.71
CA PRO A 773 13.10 16.07 -2.29
C PRO A 773 13.37 16.74 -3.65
N ASP A 774 14.56 17.30 -3.86
CA ASP A 774 14.94 17.92 -5.13
C ASP A 774 15.10 16.89 -6.24
N ARG A 775 15.58 15.68 -5.93
CA ARG A 775 15.67 14.59 -6.91
C ARG A 775 14.27 14.15 -7.33
N LEU A 776 13.36 14.02 -6.37
CA LEU A 776 11.99 13.60 -6.64
C LEU A 776 11.26 14.66 -7.49
N MET A 777 11.49 15.95 -7.20
CA MET A 777 10.99 17.05 -8.01
C MET A 777 11.57 17.03 -9.44
N LYS A 778 12.90 16.91 -9.60
CA LYS A 778 13.55 16.85 -10.92
C LYS A 778 13.11 15.64 -11.73
N ALA A 779 13.00 14.47 -11.10
CA ALA A 779 12.46 13.26 -11.73
C ALA A 779 10.99 13.43 -12.13
N GLY A 780 10.18 14.11 -11.30
CA GLY A 780 8.80 14.45 -11.60
C GLY A 780 8.65 15.38 -12.80
N ILE A 781 9.50 16.41 -12.91
CA ILE A 781 9.55 17.30 -14.08
C ILE A 781 9.97 16.52 -15.33
N GLY A 782 11.03 15.71 -15.22
CA GLY A 782 11.50 14.85 -16.32
C GLY A 782 10.43 13.89 -16.81
N PHE A 783 9.69 13.26 -15.88
CA PHE A 783 8.55 12.41 -16.19
C PHE A 783 7.43 13.18 -16.89
N GLY A 784 7.04 14.35 -16.37
CA GLY A 784 5.98 15.17 -16.96
C GLY A 784 6.29 15.58 -18.40
N VAL A 785 7.51 16.07 -18.65
CA VAL A 785 7.96 16.47 -19.99
C VAL A 785 8.09 15.25 -20.91
N GLY A 786 8.70 14.16 -20.44
CA GLY A 786 8.86 12.93 -21.22
C GLY A 786 7.53 12.30 -21.61
N TYR A 787 6.59 12.21 -20.65
CA TYR A 787 5.29 11.58 -20.87
C TYR A 787 4.42 12.41 -21.82
N THR A 788 4.39 13.74 -21.65
CA THR A 788 3.67 14.64 -22.57
C THR A 788 4.22 14.56 -23.99
N LEU A 789 5.55 14.50 -24.17
CA LEU A 789 6.17 14.29 -25.48
C LEU A 789 5.73 12.96 -26.11
N CYS A 790 5.75 11.86 -25.35
CA CYS A 790 5.26 10.56 -25.81
C CYS A 790 3.79 10.60 -26.24
N LEU A 791 2.92 11.26 -25.46
CA LEU A 791 1.51 11.45 -25.82
C LEU A 791 1.34 12.25 -27.11
N VAL A 792 2.10 13.33 -27.29
CA VAL A 792 2.07 14.14 -28.53
C VAL A 792 2.46 13.28 -29.74
N VAL A 793 3.49 12.44 -29.61
CA VAL A 793 3.91 11.51 -30.68
C VAL A 793 2.81 10.49 -30.97
N ILE A 794 2.19 9.90 -29.95
CA ILE A 794 1.08 8.93 -30.13
C ILE A 794 -0.11 9.60 -30.82
N VAL A 795 -0.50 10.81 -30.41
CA VAL A 795 -1.59 11.56 -31.04
C VAL A 795 -1.25 11.92 -32.49
N ALA A 796 0.00 12.28 -32.79
CA ALA A 796 0.45 12.57 -34.15
C ALA A 796 0.41 11.32 -35.04
N VAL A 797 0.88 10.17 -34.55
CA VAL A 797 0.82 8.88 -35.24
C VAL A 797 -0.64 8.44 -35.46
N TYR A 798 -1.47 8.56 -34.44
CA TYR A 798 -2.90 8.21 -34.52
C TYR A 798 -3.63 9.10 -35.54
N ARG A 799 -3.37 10.41 -35.55
CA ARG A 799 -3.91 11.32 -36.58
C ARG A 799 -3.45 10.94 -37.99
N ARG A 800 -2.20 10.51 -38.15
CA ARG A 800 -1.67 10.06 -39.44
C ARG A 800 -2.35 8.76 -39.90
N LEU A 801 -2.57 7.81 -38.99
CA LEU A 801 -3.30 6.57 -39.29
C LEU A 801 -4.77 6.83 -39.66
N LEU A 802 -5.46 7.72 -38.93
CA LEU A 802 -6.83 8.11 -39.28
C LEU A 802 -6.92 8.79 -40.65
N ARG A 803 -5.92 9.60 -41.02
CA ARG A 803 -5.85 10.16 -42.38
C ARG A 803 -5.63 9.08 -43.43
N ALA A 804 -4.76 8.12 -43.18
CA ALA A 804 -4.53 7.01 -44.10
C ALA A 804 -5.80 6.17 -44.29
N GLN A 805 -6.55 5.89 -43.23
CA GLN A 805 -7.79 5.12 -43.31
C GLN A 805 -8.86 5.81 -44.17
N ARG A 806 -9.01 7.13 -44.06
CA ARG A 806 -9.95 7.88 -44.91
C ARG A 806 -9.65 7.78 -46.39
N VAL A 807 -8.36 7.76 -46.77
CA VAL A 807 -7.95 7.63 -48.17
C VAL A 807 -8.39 6.28 -48.74
N PHE A 808 -8.34 5.20 -47.96
CA PHE A 808 -8.82 3.89 -48.40
C PHE A 808 -10.34 3.79 -48.49
N GLU A 809 -11.08 4.45 -47.59
CA GLU A 809 -12.55 4.47 -47.63
C GLU A 809 -13.09 5.27 -48.82
N ASP A 810 -12.40 6.33 -49.24
CA ASP A 810 -12.77 7.12 -50.43
C ASP A 810 -12.51 6.36 -51.75
N ASP A 811 -11.53 5.44 -51.80
CA ASP A 811 -11.21 4.65 -52.99
C ASP A 811 -12.20 3.47 -53.22
N ASP A 812 -12.80 2.92 -52.16
CA ASP A 812 -13.76 1.80 -52.27
C ASP A 812 -15.16 2.25 -52.78
N VAL A 813 -15.53 3.52 -52.62
CA VAL A 813 -16.87 4.03 -53.02
C VAL A 813 -16.97 4.32 -54.53
N VAL A 814 -15.85 4.41 -55.25
CA VAL A 814 -15.84 4.79 -56.68
C VAL A 814 -15.99 3.60 -57.64
N VAL A 815 -15.98 2.35 -57.15
CA VAL A 815 -15.93 1.14 -58.01
C VAL A 815 -17.30 0.49 -58.28
N GLU A 816 -18.40 0.89 -57.60
CA GLU A 816 -19.74 0.32 -57.81
C GLU A 816 -20.71 1.24 -58.59
N GLU A 817 -20.38 1.60 -59.84
CA GLU A 817 -21.41 1.85 -60.86
C GLU A 817 -20.96 1.37 -62.25
N PRO A 818 -21.30 0.12 -62.64
CA PRO A 818 -21.33 -0.27 -64.04
C PRO A 818 -22.77 -0.23 -64.56
N GLY A 819 -23.07 0.85 -65.28
CA GLY A 819 -23.85 0.83 -66.52
C GLY A 819 -25.22 0.16 -66.49
N ALA A 820 -26.24 0.92 -66.11
CA ALA A 820 -27.59 0.71 -66.63
C ALA A 820 -28.09 2.05 -67.19
N LEU A 821 -28.14 2.15 -68.53
CA LEU A 821 -29.14 2.87 -69.34
C LEU A 821 -28.57 3.24 -70.71
N HIS A 822 -28.80 2.38 -71.70
CA HIS A 822 -29.10 2.81 -73.07
C HIS A 822 -29.94 1.75 -73.79
N HIS A 823 -31.26 1.87 -73.66
CA HIS A 823 -32.23 1.39 -74.63
C HIS A 823 -33.35 2.44 -74.77
N ALA A 824 -33.16 3.34 -75.73
CA ALA A 824 -34.19 4.01 -76.53
C ALA A 824 -33.47 4.66 -77.72
#